data_AF-A0A1H6YXL1-F1
#
_entry.id   AF-A0A1H6YXL1-F1
#
_cell.length_a   1.000
_cell.length_b   1.000
_cell.length_c   1.000
_cell.angle_alpha   90.00
_cell.angle_beta   90.00
_cell.angle_gamma   90.00
#
_symmetry.space_group_name_H-M   'P 1'
#
loop_
_entity.id
_entity.type
_entity.pdbx_description
1 polymer ?
#
loop_
_entity_poly.entity_id
_entity_poly.type
_entity_poly.pdbx_seq_one_letter_code
_entity_poly.pdbx_strand_id
1 'polypeptide(L)'
;MKKRLLTVALLVSGLTGAYSQVGVGTSAPISSSQLEVKATDKGVLIPRIELTSLTSFSPIDGTQAESLLIYNTATSGTGNTAITPGFYYWVSAVTGSNPVAAHWERIVNQAQLDTAIGNISNFQTSLDKVIALLRTAFPANNLIDLTKTGDTYGGGMIFTPGANPVVEYLYFDTASSSYVKKNITSDIISLLNGSEPKTLLVKTTDKTKQYYISETYLIANNNTEPTQQVIDGWTTLPAGVYQVDVIGGVVNNIKEIIKAPINITEGSNTFTTVEQYIQHIASLIEGNVIYKNTGSVAAPVWEFQYWDGTQYKTILLSDLIGASESKTTFVQTTDKSKQYYISEAYLVANNQVLPTEQVVNGWNPTSLPSGVYYLDVPNGVVHNFNTIVNSPVTVNSVNYTTLEKYIQEVTKNLQDGMTKIIYDGTTGDVVFQTWNQTTSQWDTVDNTKFKTIVKASESQTQVGKSVANAAYTPVLVDSKSAEKIVYEYITENAQVKNYIDLTADIKWSIDNNTEVKNAISNILSAGGNVYFTRTDIAAGTPSGQLAIPAFSFYTINETTKLKEIVDISQVVVNAITNATAEQKQDIKNQLGDTYSSTTIVNTGDTWIDGGKIYKGVFNATVAKGTADVSAITLSVPAGKSVGNVIGIKLLNAATNQLINTSTTDVLVNVNALTFKIGVGNWYALLPEVITQDFSIKVIAEYSVK
;
A
#
# COMPACT_ATOMS: atom_id res chain seq x y z
N MET A 1 -46.14 -89.60 72.83
CA MET A 1 -44.98 -89.51 71.90
C MET A 1 -44.69 -88.08 71.39
N LYS A 2 -45.66 -87.15 71.33
CA LYS A 2 -45.43 -85.79 70.77
C LYS A 2 -44.57 -84.82 71.61
N LYS A 3 -44.48 -84.99 72.93
CA LYS A 3 -43.70 -84.07 73.81
C LYS A 3 -42.18 -84.34 73.85
N ARG A 4 -41.73 -85.56 73.54
CA ARG A 4 -40.29 -85.92 73.52
C ARG A 4 -39.62 -85.57 72.18
N LEU A 5 -40.37 -85.51 71.08
CA LEU A 5 -39.86 -85.03 69.79
C LEU A 5 -39.51 -83.53 69.82
N LEU A 6 -40.25 -82.71 70.57
CA LEU A 6 -39.98 -81.27 70.67
C LEU A 6 -38.65 -80.98 71.38
N THR A 7 -38.33 -81.74 72.44
CA THR A 7 -37.09 -81.57 73.21
C THR A 7 -35.87 -82.04 72.43
N VAL A 8 -36.00 -83.10 71.62
CA VAL A 8 -34.92 -83.58 70.74
C VAL A 8 -34.72 -82.63 69.56
N ALA A 9 -35.79 -82.07 68.99
CA ALA A 9 -35.69 -81.06 67.93
C ALA A 9 -34.98 -79.77 68.42
N LEU A 10 -35.27 -79.33 69.65
CA LEU A 10 -34.66 -78.13 70.24
C LEU A 10 -33.17 -78.33 70.61
N LEU A 11 -32.76 -79.55 70.97
CA LEU A 11 -31.36 -79.87 71.27
C LEU A 11 -30.52 -80.02 69.98
N VAL A 12 -31.13 -80.49 68.89
CA VAL A 12 -30.44 -80.68 67.60
C VAL A 12 -30.33 -79.36 66.82
N SER A 13 -31.28 -78.42 66.99
CA SER A 13 -31.18 -77.08 66.38
C SER A 13 -30.23 -76.11 67.10
N GLY A 14 -29.83 -76.42 68.34
CA GLY A 14 -28.81 -75.66 69.09
C GLY A 14 -27.36 -76.04 68.76
N LEU A 15 -27.15 -77.05 67.90
CA LEU A 15 -25.83 -77.60 67.54
C LEU A 15 -25.36 -77.19 66.13
N THR A 16 -26.13 -76.38 65.40
CA THR A 16 -25.64 -75.77 64.15
C THR A 16 -24.73 -74.61 64.50
N GLY A 17 -23.43 -74.77 64.26
CA GLY A 17 -22.37 -73.84 64.68
C GLY A 17 -22.72 -72.37 64.44
N ALA A 18 -22.79 -71.61 65.53
CA ALA A 18 -22.81 -70.16 65.45
C ALA A 18 -21.43 -69.69 64.97
N TYR A 19 -21.33 -69.28 63.71
CA TYR A 19 -20.18 -68.55 63.22
C TYR A 19 -20.18 -67.17 63.88
N SER A 20 -19.45 -67.00 64.98
CA SER A 20 -19.22 -65.67 65.56
C SER A 20 -18.19 -64.95 64.71
N GLN A 21 -18.46 -63.70 64.32
CA GLN A 21 -17.38 -62.82 63.89
C GLN A 21 -16.42 -62.61 65.07
N VAL A 22 -15.13 -62.46 64.78
CA VAL A 22 -14.12 -62.23 65.81
C VAL A 22 -13.99 -60.72 66.01
N GLY A 23 -14.50 -60.20 67.12
CA GLY A 23 -14.23 -58.83 67.55
C GLY A 23 -13.14 -58.80 68.61
N VAL A 24 -12.06 -58.06 68.38
CA VAL A 24 -11.03 -57.78 69.40
C VAL A 24 -11.14 -56.31 69.78
N GLY A 25 -11.56 -56.05 71.02
CA GLY A 25 -11.84 -54.68 71.49
C GLY A 25 -13.21 -54.12 71.08
N THR A 26 -14.08 -54.93 70.45
CA THR A 26 -15.50 -54.62 70.20
C THR A 26 -16.36 -55.86 70.42
N SER A 27 -17.51 -55.71 71.08
CA SER A 27 -18.50 -56.78 71.26
C SER A 27 -19.53 -56.87 70.12
N ALA A 28 -19.47 -55.93 69.17
CA ALA A 28 -20.35 -55.85 68.01
C ALA A 28 -19.51 -55.54 66.77
N PRO A 29 -18.72 -56.50 66.26
CA PRO A 29 -17.97 -56.31 65.02
C PRO A 29 -18.91 -56.04 63.84
N ILE A 30 -18.44 -55.28 62.85
CA ILE A 30 -19.20 -55.00 61.62
C ILE A 30 -19.52 -56.31 60.89
N SER A 31 -20.74 -56.42 60.38
CA SER A 31 -21.26 -57.66 59.79
C SER A 31 -20.49 -58.14 58.55
N SER A 32 -19.79 -57.22 57.86
CA SER A 32 -18.93 -57.53 56.71
C SER A 32 -17.51 -57.96 57.08
N SER A 33 -17.17 -58.04 58.37
CA SER A 33 -15.84 -58.46 58.84
C SER A 33 -15.88 -59.83 59.48
N GLN A 34 -14.92 -60.68 59.11
CA GLN A 34 -14.67 -61.93 59.85
C GLN A 34 -13.80 -61.68 61.10
N LEU A 35 -12.99 -60.63 61.08
CA LEU A 35 -12.17 -60.12 62.18
C LEU A 35 -12.20 -58.59 62.18
N GLU A 36 -12.64 -57.97 63.28
CA GLU A 36 -12.49 -56.53 63.53
C GLU A 36 -11.62 -56.32 64.77
N VAL A 37 -10.59 -55.48 64.66
CA VAL A 37 -9.79 -55.04 65.80
C VAL A 37 -10.02 -53.55 66.03
N LYS A 38 -10.63 -53.20 67.16
CA LYS A 38 -10.98 -51.81 67.52
C LYS A 38 -10.22 -51.39 68.78
N ALA A 39 -9.37 -50.37 68.65
CA ALA A 39 -8.65 -49.72 69.74
C ALA A 39 -8.39 -48.25 69.40
N THR A 40 -8.25 -47.38 70.40
CA THR A 40 -7.95 -45.95 70.21
C THR A 40 -6.46 -45.64 70.20
N ASP A 41 -5.65 -46.46 70.88
CA ASP A 41 -4.21 -46.23 71.12
C ASP A 41 -3.35 -47.49 70.91
N LYS A 42 -3.92 -48.57 70.35
CA LYS A 42 -3.23 -49.84 70.05
C LYS A 42 -3.38 -50.20 68.57
N GLY A 43 -2.38 -50.88 68.02
CA GLY A 43 -2.40 -51.45 66.67
C GLY A 43 -2.35 -52.98 66.68
N VAL A 44 -2.32 -53.59 65.48
CA VAL A 44 -2.18 -55.03 65.30
C VAL A 44 -0.76 -55.36 64.83
N LEU A 45 -0.07 -56.27 65.53
CA LEU A 45 1.16 -56.85 65.05
C LEU A 45 0.85 -58.12 64.26
N ILE A 46 1.08 -58.05 62.95
CA ILE A 46 1.08 -59.20 62.05
C ILE A 46 2.37 -60.02 62.30
N PRO A 47 2.37 -61.35 62.09
CA PRO A 47 3.54 -62.19 62.29
C PRO A 47 4.80 -61.62 61.63
N ARG A 48 5.87 -61.52 62.43
CA ARG A 48 7.19 -61.03 62.00
C ARG A 48 8.07 -62.22 61.67
N ILE A 49 8.45 -62.35 60.41
CA ILE A 49 9.13 -63.54 59.88
C ILE A 49 10.39 -63.10 59.14
N GLU A 50 11.46 -63.88 59.21
CA GLU A 50 12.69 -63.63 58.43
C GLU A 50 12.64 -64.42 57.13
N LEU A 51 12.31 -63.75 56.03
CA LEU A 51 12.31 -64.39 54.71
C LEU A 51 13.74 -64.60 54.22
N THR A 52 13.99 -65.79 53.68
CA THR A 52 15.28 -66.16 53.07
C THR A 52 15.24 -66.09 51.54
N SER A 53 14.05 -66.26 50.95
CA SER A 53 13.80 -66.19 49.50
C SER A 53 12.41 -65.64 49.23
N LEU A 54 12.24 -64.90 48.12
CA LEU A 54 10.91 -64.50 47.65
C LEU A 54 10.17 -65.65 46.95
N THR A 55 10.85 -66.67 46.44
CA THR A 55 10.21 -67.76 45.69
C THR A 55 9.96 -69.01 46.53
N SER A 56 10.36 -69.01 47.81
CA SER A 56 10.13 -70.11 48.75
C SER A 56 9.12 -69.70 49.79
N PHE A 57 8.17 -70.58 50.11
CA PHE A 57 7.20 -70.35 51.17
C PHE A 57 7.82 -70.41 52.58
N SER A 58 8.95 -71.11 52.71
CA SER A 58 9.74 -71.20 53.94
C SER A 58 10.20 -69.80 54.42
N PRO A 59 10.25 -69.52 55.73
CA PRO A 59 10.18 -70.43 56.88
C PRO A 59 8.76 -70.74 57.38
N ILE A 60 7.73 -70.37 56.62
CA ILE A 60 6.34 -70.66 56.99
C ILE A 60 6.02 -72.08 56.52
N ASP A 61 5.45 -72.88 57.42
CA ASP A 61 5.03 -74.25 57.15
C ASP A 61 3.50 -74.35 57.01
N GLY A 62 3.03 -75.25 56.14
CA GLY A 62 1.61 -75.55 55.97
C GLY A 62 1.08 -75.27 54.56
N THR A 63 -0.25 -75.15 54.45
CA THR A 63 -0.92 -74.88 53.18
C THR A 63 -0.61 -73.46 52.71
N GLN A 64 -0.08 -73.35 51.51
CA GLN A 64 0.12 -72.07 50.82
C GLN A 64 -1.23 -71.45 50.51
N ALA A 65 -1.49 -70.26 51.07
CA ALA A 65 -2.73 -69.53 50.90
C ALA A 65 -2.47 -68.19 50.24
N GLU A 66 -3.22 -67.90 49.17
CA GLU A 66 -3.22 -66.59 48.52
C GLU A 66 -3.47 -65.48 49.54
N SER A 67 -2.74 -64.36 49.41
CA SER A 67 -2.87 -63.19 50.29
C SER A 67 -2.53 -63.45 51.77
N LEU A 68 -1.81 -64.52 52.10
CA LEU A 68 -1.26 -64.71 53.45
C LEU A 68 -0.26 -63.58 53.76
N LEU A 69 -0.58 -62.71 54.72
CA LEU A 69 0.19 -61.50 55.03
C LEU A 69 1.16 -61.71 56.20
N ILE A 70 2.41 -61.26 56.02
CA ILE A 70 3.43 -61.21 57.06
C ILE A 70 4.19 -59.88 57.04
N TYR A 71 4.95 -59.61 58.09
CA TYR A 71 5.97 -58.57 58.11
C TYR A 71 7.37 -59.22 58.06
N ASN A 72 8.10 -59.02 56.97
CA ASN A 72 9.48 -59.48 56.86
C ASN A 72 10.43 -58.57 57.65
N THR A 73 11.35 -59.17 58.41
CA THR A 73 12.42 -58.45 59.14
C THR A 73 13.81 -58.63 58.52
N ALA A 74 13.99 -59.57 57.58
CA ALA A 74 15.29 -59.84 56.97
C ALA A 74 15.67 -58.82 55.90
N THR A 75 16.98 -58.61 55.72
CA THR A 75 17.56 -57.95 54.54
C THR A 75 18.48 -58.94 53.85
N SER A 76 18.20 -59.30 52.60
CA SER A 76 18.95 -60.33 51.87
C SER A 76 18.82 -60.16 50.36
N GLY A 77 19.79 -60.67 49.57
CA GLY A 77 19.77 -60.58 48.11
C GLY A 77 20.08 -59.18 47.54
N THR A 78 20.06 -59.06 46.22
CA THR A 78 20.35 -57.83 45.46
C THR A 78 19.47 -57.73 44.21
N GLY A 79 19.22 -56.52 43.70
CA GLY A 79 18.42 -56.32 42.49
C GLY A 79 16.97 -56.78 42.67
N ASN A 80 16.40 -57.43 41.64
CA ASN A 80 14.99 -57.83 41.61
C ASN A 80 14.63 -58.95 42.61
N THR A 81 15.62 -59.59 43.24
CA THR A 81 15.40 -60.59 44.29
C THR A 81 15.78 -60.07 45.68
N ALA A 82 15.95 -58.75 45.82
CA ALA A 82 16.28 -58.12 47.10
C ALA A 82 15.09 -58.20 48.06
N ILE A 83 15.31 -58.85 49.18
CA ILE A 83 14.42 -58.90 50.33
C ILE A 83 14.79 -57.73 51.25
N THR A 84 13.82 -56.89 51.54
CA THR A 84 13.96 -55.77 52.47
C THR A 84 12.86 -55.81 53.52
N PRO A 85 13.06 -55.21 54.71
CA PRO A 85 12.03 -55.16 55.73
C PRO A 85 10.73 -54.49 55.23
N GLY A 86 9.58 -55.08 55.56
CA GLY A 86 8.27 -54.59 55.12
C GLY A 86 7.17 -55.65 55.11
N PHE A 87 5.98 -55.28 54.66
CA PHE A 87 4.86 -56.21 54.52
C PHE A 87 4.95 -57.00 53.21
N TYR A 88 4.75 -58.31 53.30
CA TYR A 88 4.72 -59.22 52.16
C TYR A 88 3.48 -60.09 52.23
N TYR A 89 2.93 -60.44 51.07
CA TYR A 89 1.85 -61.41 50.96
C TYR A 89 2.22 -62.52 49.99
N TRP A 90 1.66 -63.71 50.22
CA TRP A 90 1.90 -64.84 49.33
C TRP A 90 1.01 -64.78 48.08
N VAL A 91 1.64 -64.88 46.92
CA VAL A 91 1.01 -65.08 45.62
C VAL A 91 1.12 -66.56 45.25
N SER A 92 0.00 -67.18 44.98
CA SER A 92 -0.14 -68.58 44.58
C SER A 92 0.15 -68.73 43.09
N ALA A 93 0.61 -69.92 42.68
CA ALA A 93 0.86 -70.17 41.27
C ALA A 93 -0.44 -70.13 40.45
N VAL A 94 -0.42 -69.41 39.33
CA VAL A 94 -1.50 -69.38 38.35
C VAL A 94 -1.04 -70.10 37.08
N THR A 95 -1.77 -71.14 36.66
CA THR A 95 -1.50 -71.87 35.41
C THR A 95 -2.41 -71.38 34.29
N GLY A 96 -1.86 -71.08 33.10
CA GLY A 96 -2.63 -70.60 31.95
C GLY A 96 -1.78 -69.81 30.95
N SER A 97 -2.41 -68.98 30.12
CA SER A 97 -1.76 -68.21 29.05
C SER A 97 -0.77 -67.15 29.54
N ASN A 98 -0.81 -66.80 30.84
CA ASN A 98 0.17 -65.95 31.49
C ASN A 98 0.53 -66.55 32.85
N PRO A 99 1.45 -67.52 32.89
CA PRO A 99 1.76 -68.24 34.11
C PRO A 99 2.45 -67.33 35.13
N VAL A 100 1.96 -67.33 36.37
CA VAL A 100 2.61 -66.65 37.50
C VAL A 100 3.12 -67.73 38.45
N ALA A 101 4.42 -67.73 38.73
CA ALA A 101 5.01 -68.64 39.71
C ALA A 101 4.63 -68.21 41.14
N ALA A 102 4.54 -69.14 42.08
CA ALA A 102 4.25 -68.78 43.47
C ALA A 102 5.44 -68.02 44.10
N HIS A 103 5.17 -66.91 44.79
CA HIS A 103 6.19 -66.06 45.39
C HIS A 103 5.62 -65.14 46.48
N TRP A 104 6.50 -64.59 47.31
CA TRP A 104 6.25 -63.47 48.21
C TRP A 104 6.34 -62.16 47.43
N GLU A 105 5.25 -61.40 47.45
CA GLU A 105 5.18 -60.07 46.84
C GLU A 105 5.17 -58.99 47.93
N ARG A 106 5.92 -57.91 47.72
CA ARG A 106 6.08 -56.83 48.70
C ARG A 106 5.04 -55.74 48.48
N ILE A 107 4.43 -55.25 49.56
CA ILE A 107 3.61 -54.05 49.53
C ILE A 107 4.52 -52.83 49.68
N VAL A 108 4.51 -51.92 48.70
CA VAL A 108 5.33 -50.70 48.68
C VAL A 108 4.53 -49.46 49.07
N ASN A 109 5.19 -48.48 49.69
CA ASN A 109 4.59 -47.17 49.99
C ASN A 109 4.90 -46.14 48.89
N GLN A 110 4.25 -44.97 48.96
CA GLN A 110 4.38 -43.91 47.95
C GLN A 110 5.84 -43.47 47.71
N ALA A 111 6.61 -43.22 48.77
CA ALA A 111 8.00 -42.80 48.62
C ALA A 111 8.88 -43.86 47.93
N GLN A 112 8.62 -45.14 48.19
CA GLN A 112 9.32 -46.25 47.54
C GLN A 112 8.90 -46.40 46.07
N LEU A 113 7.62 -46.18 45.76
CA LEU A 113 7.13 -46.13 44.39
C LEU A 113 7.75 -44.95 43.61
N ASP A 114 7.79 -43.75 44.21
CA ASP A 114 8.40 -42.56 43.60
C ASP A 114 9.90 -42.77 43.35
N THR A 115 10.60 -43.42 44.28
CA THR A 115 12.01 -43.80 44.09
C THR A 115 12.17 -44.81 42.96
N ALA A 116 11.31 -45.83 42.89
CA ALA A 116 11.34 -46.82 41.82
C ALA A 116 11.06 -46.18 40.45
N ILE A 117 10.08 -45.27 40.36
CA ILE A 117 9.74 -44.49 39.16
C ILE A 117 10.89 -43.54 38.78
N GLY A 118 11.46 -42.81 39.74
CA GLY A 118 12.58 -41.90 39.52
C GLY A 118 13.85 -42.61 39.02
N ASN A 119 14.01 -43.89 39.38
CA ASN A 119 15.11 -44.74 38.92
C ASN A 119 14.86 -45.41 37.55
N ILE A 120 13.71 -45.22 36.91
CA ILE A 120 13.45 -45.74 35.54
C ILE A 120 14.25 -44.91 34.52
N SER A 121 15.51 -45.29 34.28
CA SER A 121 16.41 -44.62 33.33
C SER A 121 16.09 -44.92 31.86
N ASN A 122 15.33 -45.98 31.58
CA ASN A 122 15.20 -46.58 30.25
C ASN A 122 14.24 -45.86 29.28
N PHE A 123 13.41 -44.94 29.76
CA PHE A 123 12.64 -44.06 28.87
C PHE A 123 13.56 -43.06 28.17
N GLN A 124 14.54 -42.55 28.92
CA GLN A 124 15.53 -41.59 28.41
C GLN A 124 16.46 -42.25 27.38
N THR A 125 16.97 -43.46 27.66
CA THR A 125 17.91 -44.14 26.77
C THR A 125 17.30 -44.56 25.43
N SER A 126 16.01 -44.89 25.40
CA SER A 126 15.30 -45.24 24.18
C SER A 126 15.02 -44.00 23.32
N LEU A 127 14.65 -42.89 23.95
CA LEU A 127 14.52 -41.60 23.31
C LEU A 127 15.86 -41.10 22.75
N ASP A 128 16.95 -41.25 23.50
CA ASP A 128 18.30 -40.86 23.05
C ASP A 128 18.74 -41.65 21.83
N LYS A 129 18.40 -42.95 21.75
CA LYS A 129 18.66 -43.79 20.56
C LYS A 129 17.82 -43.38 19.36
N VAL A 130 16.54 -43.04 19.56
CA VAL A 130 15.67 -42.51 18.49
C VAL A 130 16.19 -41.16 18.00
N ILE A 131 16.59 -40.27 18.91
CA ILE A 131 17.21 -38.98 18.58
C ILE A 131 18.53 -39.19 17.83
N ALA A 132 19.38 -40.12 18.25
CA ALA A 132 20.64 -40.43 17.56
C ALA A 132 20.42 -41.00 16.14
N LEU A 133 19.41 -41.85 15.98
CA LEU A 133 19.03 -42.39 14.68
C LEU A 133 18.49 -41.28 13.76
N LEU A 134 17.63 -40.40 14.27
CA LEU A 134 17.12 -39.23 13.52
C LEU A 134 18.24 -38.26 13.14
N ARG A 135 19.22 -38.01 14.02
CA ARG A 135 20.41 -37.19 13.74
C ARG A 135 21.29 -37.79 12.64
N THR A 136 21.39 -39.11 12.58
CA THR A 136 22.16 -39.83 11.55
C THR A 136 21.42 -39.89 10.22
N ALA A 137 20.10 -40.08 10.24
CA ALA A 137 19.27 -40.20 9.04
C ALA A 137 19.04 -38.84 8.33
N PHE A 138 19.13 -37.71 9.04
CA PHE A 138 18.89 -36.37 8.49
C PHE A 138 20.05 -35.39 8.78
N PRO A 139 21.19 -35.49 8.05
CA PRO A 139 22.41 -34.74 8.33
C PRO A 139 22.31 -33.20 8.14
N ALA A 140 21.29 -32.68 7.45
CA ALA A 140 21.05 -31.24 7.35
C ALA A 140 20.73 -30.59 8.72
N ASN A 141 20.39 -31.39 9.73
CA ASN A 141 20.23 -30.98 11.12
C ASN A 141 21.41 -31.39 12.03
N ASN A 142 22.51 -31.87 11.45
CA ASN A 142 23.63 -32.47 12.19
C ASN A 142 24.79 -31.48 12.38
N LEU A 143 24.52 -30.38 13.09
CA LEU A 143 25.55 -29.49 13.64
C LEU A 143 26.15 -30.12 14.90
N ILE A 144 26.98 -31.14 14.70
CA ILE A 144 27.57 -31.99 15.77
C ILE A 144 28.69 -31.32 16.58
N ASP A 145 29.02 -30.07 16.30
CA ASP A 145 30.07 -29.36 17.01
C ASP A 145 29.59 -27.96 17.41
N LEU A 146 29.03 -27.85 18.63
CA LEU A 146 28.61 -26.58 19.23
C LEU A 146 29.78 -25.59 19.41
N THR A 147 31.03 -26.01 19.17
CA THR A 147 32.21 -25.13 19.18
C THR A 147 32.47 -24.46 17.83
N LYS A 148 31.82 -24.92 16.74
CA LYS A 148 31.88 -24.27 15.44
C LYS A 148 30.72 -23.30 15.28
N THR A 149 31.06 -22.03 15.09
CA THR A 149 30.13 -20.90 15.20
C THR A 149 30.13 -20.13 13.89
N GLY A 150 28.96 -19.61 13.50
CA GLY A 150 28.81 -18.82 12.28
C GLY A 150 28.19 -19.57 11.11
N ASP A 151 27.78 -18.79 10.11
CA ASP A 151 26.99 -19.22 8.95
C ASP A 151 27.72 -20.17 7.97
N THR A 152 29.04 -20.31 8.11
CA THR A 152 29.92 -21.07 7.22
C THR A 152 30.06 -22.56 7.60
N TYR A 153 29.56 -23.00 8.75
CA TYR A 153 29.80 -24.33 9.31
C TYR A 153 28.62 -25.31 9.26
N GLY A 154 27.58 -24.99 8.48
CA GLY A 154 26.44 -25.86 8.21
C GLY A 154 25.16 -25.45 8.96
N GLY A 155 24.02 -25.84 8.40
CA GLY A 155 22.69 -25.43 8.82
C GLY A 155 21.61 -25.89 7.84
N GLY A 156 20.35 -25.91 8.29
CA GLY A 156 19.19 -26.26 7.44
C GLY A 156 18.63 -25.04 6.71
N MET A 157 18.23 -25.21 5.46
CA MET A 157 17.46 -24.19 4.73
C MET A 157 15.98 -24.27 5.11
N ILE A 158 15.39 -23.13 5.40
CA ILE A 158 13.98 -22.97 5.71
C ILE A 158 13.36 -22.08 4.64
N PHE A 159 12.27 -22.56 4.03
CA PHE A 159 11.45 -21.76 3.14
C PHE A 159 10.15 -21.36 3.85
N THR A 160 9.90 -20.06 3.96
CA THR A 160 8.68 -19.52 4.54
C THR A 160 7.77 -18.99 3.42
N PRO A 161 6.68 -19.70 3.07
CA PRO A 161 5.74 -19.24 2.03
C PRO A 161 4.87 -18.07 2.52
N GLY A 162 4.49 -17.16 1.62
CA GLY A 162 3.64 -16.01 1.94
C GLY A 162 3.69 -14.93 0.86
N ALA A 163 3.13 -13.75 1.13
CA ALA A 163 3.14 -12.61 0.21
C ALA A 163 4.56 -12.11 -0.12
N ASN A 164 5.50 -12.29 0.82
CA ASN A 164 6.93 -12.07 0.64
C ASN A 164 7.66 -13.37 1.02
N PRO A 165 7.78 -14.34 0.10
CA PRO A 165 8.44 -15.60 0.41
C PRO A 165 9.92 -15.36 0.74
N VAL A 166 10.40 -15.95 1.83
CA VAL A 166 11.80 -15.82 2.25
C VAL A 166 12.46 -17.19 2.36
N VAL A 167 13.70 -17.26 1.89
CA VAL A 167 14.61 -18.38 2.12
C VAL A 167 15.58 -17.97 3.21
N GLU A 168 15.55 -18.70 4.32
CA GLU A 168 16.35 -18.44 5.51
C GLU A 168 17.28 -19.62 5.77
N TYR A 169 18.52 -19.34 6.16
CA TYR A 169 19.48 -20.32 6.59
C TYR A 169 19.59 -20.28 8.12
N LEU A 170 19.43 -21.44 8.77
CA LEU A 170 19.46 -21.55 10.24
C LEU A 170 20.83 -22.05 10.70
N TYR A 171 21.50 -21.31 11.60
CA TYR A 171 22.78 -21.71 12.19
C TYR A 171 22.78 -21.49 13.71
N PHE A 172 23.72 -22.12 14.40
CA PHE A 172 23.88 -21.98 15.85
C PHE A 172 24.80 -20.79 16.18
N ASP A 173 24.32 -19.88 17.02
CA ASP A 173 25.10 -18.75 17.54
C ASP A 173 25.47 -18.99 19.00
N THR A 174 26.77 -19.07 19.27
CA THR A 174 27.32 -19.27 20.61
C THR A 174 27.18 -18.06 21.52
N ALA A 175 27.10 -16.84 20.97
CA ALA A 175 26.95 -15.63 21.78
C ALA A 175 25.58 -15.59 22.46
N SER A 176 24.52 -15.98 21.72
CA SER A 176 23.17 -16.11 22.25
C SER A 176 22.84 -17.51 22.78
N SER A 177 23.72 -18.50 22.57
CA SER A 177 23.47 -19.92 22.86
C SER A 177 22.17 -20.44 22.24
N SER A 178 21.83 -19.95 21.06
CA SER A 178 20.55 -20.21 20.39
C SER A 178 20.71 -20.37 18.88
N TYR A 179 19.70 -20.95 18.24
CA TYR A 179 19.62 -21.00 16.78
C TYR A 179 19.10 -19.67 16.25
N VAL A 180 19.85 -19.09 15.30
CA VAL A 180 19.55 -17.81 14.67
C VAL A 180 19.35 -17.99 13.17
N LYS A 181 18.41 -17.23 12.63
CA LYS A 181 18.08 -17.24 11.20
C LYS A 181 18.85 -16.15 10.48
N LYS A 182 19.38 -16.47 9.30
CA LYS A 182 19.90 -15.50 8.33
C LYS A 182 19.03 -15.53 7.09
N ASN A 183 18.41 -14.40 6.74
CA ASN A 183 17.74 -14.28 5.46
C ASN A 183 18.79 -14.27 4.35
N ILE A 184 18.73 -15.26 3.45
CA ILE A 184 19.65 -15.41 2.32
C ILE A 184 18.94 -15.21 0.97
N THR A 185 17.71 -14.70 1.00
CA THR A 185 16.88 -14.49 -0.20
C THR A 185 17.59 -13.56 -1.19
N SER A 186 18.19 -12.46 -0.71
CA SER A 186 18.97 -11.54 -1.55
C SER A 186 20.22 -12.16 -2.13
N ASP A 187 20.88 -13.05 -1.39
CA ASP A 187 22.13 -13.71 -1.80
C ASP A 187 21.84 -14.73 -2.91
N ILE A 188 20.75 -15.49 -2.77
CA ILE A 188 20.25 -16.41 -3.80
C ILE A 188 19.80 -15.63 -5.04
N ILE A 189 19.04 -14.55 -4.86
CA ILE A 189 18.64 -13.67 -5.98
C ILE A 189 19.87 -13.07 -6.67
N SER A 190 20.91 -12.70 -5.92
CA SER A 190 22.15 -12.16 -6.48
C SER A 190 22.95 -13.21 -7.25
N LEU A 191 22.98 -14.46 -6.78
CA LEU A 191 23.57 -15.59 -7.51
C LEU A 191 22.82 -15.88 -8.81
N LEU A 192 21.49 -15.88 -8.76
CA LEU A 192 20.65 -16.05 -9.95
C LEU A 192 20.86 -14.90 -10.94
N ASN A 193 20.80 -13.65 -10.47
CA ASN A 193 21.06 -12.46 -11.27
C ASN A 193 22.50 -12.34 -11.77
N GLY A 194 23.47 -13.00 -11.11
CA GLY A 194 24.86 -13.07 -11.54
C GLY A 194 25.10 -14.15 -12.60
N SER A 195 24.18 -15.10 -12.75
CA SER A 195 24.24 -16.21 -13.71
C SER A 195 23.38 -15.96 -14.96
N GLU A 196 22.50 -14.96 -14.92
CA GLU A 196 21.78 -14.48 -16.11
C GLU A 196 22.67 -13.53 -16.94
N PRO A 197 22.74 -13.73 -18.27
CA PRO A 197 23.52 -12.86 -19.14
C PRO A 197 22.91 -11.45 -19.19
N LYS A 198 23.55 -10.49 -18.49
CA LYS A 198 23.11 -9.09 -18.47
C LYS A 198 23.49 -8.41 -19.79
N THR A 199 22.56 -8.39 -20.74
CA THR A 199 22.74 -7.71 -22.03
C THR A 199 21.60 -6.74 -22.26
N LEU A 200 21.88 -5.61 -22.91
CA LEU A 200 20.91 -4.53 -23.12
C LEU A 200 20.84 -4.08 -24.58
N LEU A 201 19.64 -3.68 -25.01
CA LEU A 201 19.42 -2.97 -26.26
C LEU A 201 19.01 -1.54 -25.94
N VAL A 202 19.84 -0.57 -26.32
CA VAL A 202 19.60 0.85 -26.05
C VAL A 202 19.55 1.64 -27.35
N LYS A 203 18.91 2.81 -27.33
CA LYS A 203 18.80 3.71 -28.48
C LYS A 203 19.27 5.11 -28.09
N THR A 204 19.76 5.87 -29.06
CA THR A 204 19.98 7.30 -28.88
C THR A 204 18.65 8.05 -28.71
N THR A 205 18.68 9.22 -28.08
CA THR A 205 17.48 10.03 -27.81
C THR A 205 16.72 10.41 -29.08
N ASP A 206 17.44 10.67 -30.17
CA ASP A 206 16.87 10.95 -31.51
C ASP A 206 16.35 9.69 -32.23
N LYS A 207 16.54 8.50 -31.63
CA LYS A 207 16.18 7.18 -32.15
C LYS A 207 16.86 6.81 -33.48
N THR A 208 17.94 7.50 -33.85
CA THR A 208 18.64 7.25 -35.12
C THR A 208 19.64 6.10 -35.04
N LYS A 209 20.17 5.80 -33.85
CA LYS A 209 21.10 4.69 -33.61
C LYS A 209 20.60 3.76 -32.52
N GLN A 210 20.88 2.47 -32.70
CA GLN A 210 20.61 1.42 -31.72
C GLN A 210 21.91 0.69 -31.40
N TYR A 211 22.12 0.36 -30.13
CA TYR A 211 23.31 -0.35 -29.66
C TYR A 211 22.91 -1.59 -28.86
N TYR A 212 23.66 -2.67 -29.08
CA TYR A 212 23.68 -3.85 -28.23
C TYR A 212 24.86 -3.72 -27.26
N ILE A 213 24.56 -3.76 -25.97
CA ILE A 213 25.54 -3.71 -24.90
C ILE A 213 25.71 -5.12 -24.37
N SER A 214 26.92 -5.66 -24.52
CA SER A 214 27.29 -6.97 -24.00
C SER A 214 27.66 -6.89 -22.52
N GLU A 215 27.68 -8.06 -21.86
CA GLU A 215 28.17 -8.20 -20.49
C GLU A 215 29.60 -7.70 -20.31
N THR A 216 30.44 -7.80 -21.36
CA THR A 216 31.83 -7.32 -21.29
C THR A 216 31.90 -5.84 -20.97
N TYR A 217 30.99 -5.04 -21.55
CA TYR A 217 30.90 -3.61 -21.26
C TYR A 217 30.38 -3.38 -19.84
N LEU A 218 29.31 -4.07 -19.43
CA LEU A 218 28.72 -3.88 -18.10
C LEU A 218 29.69 -4.28 -16.98
N ILE A 219 30.42 -5.39 -17.15
CA ILE A 219 31.43 -5.84 -16.18
C ILE A 219 32.55 -4.81 -16.03
N ALA A 220 33.04 -4.24 -17.15
CA ALA A 220 34.04 -3.19 -17.12
C ALA A 220 33.55 -1.91 -16.40
N ASN A 221 32.23 -1.73 -16.30
CA ASN A 221 31.55 -0.59 -15.71
C ASN A 221 30.82 -0.94 -14.39
N ASN A 222 31.31 -1.91 -13.62
CA ASN A 222 30.75 -2.32 -12.33
C ASN A 222 29.24 -2.67 -12.39
N ASN A 223 28.81 -3.32 -13.47
CA ASN A 223 27.41 -3.65 -13.76
C ASN A 223 26.46 -2.44 -13.82
N THR A 224 26.99 -1.24 -14.06
CA THR A 224 26.19 -0.02 -14.19
C THR A 224 25.76 0.17 -15.63
N GLU A 225 24.45 0.29 -15.86
CA GLU A 225 23.92 0.62 -17.18
C GLU A 225 24.33 2.04 -17.60
N PRO A 226 24.73 2.26 -18.86
CA PRO A 226 25.10 3.59 -19.33
C PRO A 226 23.88 4.51 -19.34
N THR A 227 24.03 5.72 -18.82
CA THR A 227 22.96 6.72 -18.85
C THR A 227 22.67 7.18 -20.28
N GLN A 228 21.49 7.75 -20.52
CA GLN A 228 21.12 8.25 -21.85
C GLN A 228 22.13 9.26 -22.40
N GLN A 229 22.69 10.12 -21.53
CA GLN A 229 23.73 11.08 -21.91
C GLN A 229 25.03 10.40 -22.38
N VAL A 230 25.40 9.25 -21.80
CA VAL A 230 26.56 8.47 -22.23
C VAL A 230 26.29 7.79 -23.57
N ILE A 231 25.09 7.22 -23.75
CA ILE A 231 24.67 6.55 -24.99
C ILE A 231 24.67 7.54 -26.17
N ASP A 232 24.14 8.74 -25.96
CA ASP A 232 24.09 9.80 -26.98
C ASP A 232 25.48 10.38 -27.28
N GLY A 233 26.42 10.28 -26.33
CA GLY A 233 27.78 10.79 -26.45
C GLY A 233 28.78 9.85 -27.14
N TRP A 234 28.40 8.62 -27.51
CA TRP A 234 29.31 7.67 -28.15
C TRP A 234 29.68 8.07 -29.59
N THR A 235 30.91 8.57 -29.74
CA THR A 235 31.54 8.84 -31.05
C THR A 235 32.45 7.70 -31.51
N THR A 236 33.06 6.99 -30.56
CA THR A 236 33.76 5.71 -30.75
C THR A 236 33.15 4.68 -29.82
N LEU A 237 32.80 3.50 -30.35
CA LEU A 237 32.14 2.47 -29.54
C LEU A 237 33.09 1.87 -28.51
N PRO A 238 32.73 1.89 -27.21
CA PRO A 238 33.48 1.19 -26.19
C PRO A 238 33.54 -0.32 -26.44
N ALA A 239 34.57 -0.98 -25.92
CA ALA A 239 34.68 -2.44 -25.99
C ALA A 239 33.43 -3.10 -25.38
N GLY A 240 32.82 -4.04 -26.12
CA GLY A 240 31.59 -4.71 -25.71
C GLY A 240 30.30 -3.97 -26.06
N VAL A 241 30.35 -2.83 -26.74
CA VAL A 241 29.19 -2.16 -27.33
C VAL A 241 29.21 -2.30 -28.85
N TYR A 242 28.08 -2.70 -29.43
CA TYR A 242 27.96 -2.95 -30.86
C TYR A 242 26.79 -2.15 -31.43
N GLN A 243 27.01 -1.38 -32.50
CA GLN A 243 25.92 -0.70 -33.19
C GLN A 243 25.11 -1.71 -34.02
N VAL A 244 23.79 -1.69 -33.80
CA VAL A 244 22.83 -2.48 -34.57
C VAL A 244 22.31 -1.59 -35.71
N ASP A 245 22.84 -1.79 -36.91
CA ASP A 245 22.41 -1.04 -38.10
C ASP A 245 21.28 -1.76 -38.85
N VAL A 246 20.05 -1.52 -38.40
CA VAL A 246 18.85 -2.09 -39.03
C VAL A 246 18.59 -1.47 -40.41
N ILE A 247 18.83 -0.17 -40.56
CA ILE A 247 18.53 0.56 -41.81
C ILE A 247 19.54 0.19 -42.89
N GLY A 248 20.84 0.18 -42.58
CA GLY A 248 21.87 -0.28 -43.52
C GLY A 248 21.70 -1.74 -43.91
N GLY A 249 21.27 -2.60 -42.99
CA GLY A 249 20.92 -3.99 -43.28
C GLY A 249 19.77 -4.11 -44.29
N VAL A 250 18.67 -3.36 -44.10
CA VAL A 250 17.54 -3.35 -45.05
C VAL A 250 17.95 -2.78 -46.41
N VAL A 251 18.71 -1.68 -46.43
CA VAL A 251 19.19 -1.07 -47.68
C VAL A 251 20.13 -2.01 -48.44
N ASN A 252 21.04 -2.70 -47.74
CA ASN A 252 21.91 -3.69 -48.38
C ASN A 252 21.10 -4.89 -48.89
N ASN A 253 20.11 -5.39 -48.14
CA ASN A 253 19.24 -6.46 -48.62
C ASN A 253 18.50 -6.05 -49.91
N ILE A 254 17.97 -4.83 -50.00
CA ILE A 254 17.32 -4.33 -51.23
C ILE A 254 18.32 -4.23 -52.38
N LYS A 255 19.55 -3.75 -52.13
CA LYS A 255 20.61 -3.69 -53.15
C LYS A 255 21.00 -5.08 -53.65
N GLU A 256 21.15 -6.04 -52.76
CA GLU A 256 21.46 -7.44 -53.09
C GLU A 256 20.31 -8.07 -53.89
N ILE A 257 19.04 -7.79 -53.55
CA ILE A 257 17.87 -8.25 -54.32
C ILE A 257 17.87 -7.68 -55.74
N ILE A 258 18.15 -6.39 -55.91
CA ILE A 258 18.18 -5.76 -57.25
C ILE A 258 19.35 -6.28 -58.11
N LYS A 259 20.48 -6.59 -57.46
CA LYS A 259 21.67 -7.18 -58.11
C LYS A 259 21.63 -8.70 -58.16
N ALA A 260 20.60 -9.33 -57.60
CA ALA A 260 20.54 -10.77 -57.45
C ALA A 260 20.62 -11.42 -58.83
N PRO A 261 21.45 -12.47 -58.97
CA PRO A 261 21.53 -13.20 -60.22
C PRO A 261 20.18 -13.85 -60.51
N ILE A 262 19.62 -13.52 -61.66
CA ILE A 262 18.45 -14.19 -62.23
C ILE A 262 18.84 -14.71 -63.61
N ASN A 263 18.06 -15.64 -64.15
CA ASN A 263 18.21 -16.07 -65.54
C ASN A 263 16.82 -16.06 -66.17
N ILE A 264 16.42 -14.91 -66.70
CA ILE A 264 15.18 -14.75 -67.44
C ILE A 264 15.54 -14.54 -68.92
N THR A 265 14.89 -15.30 -69.80
CA THR A 265 15.05 -15.17 -71.25
C THR A 265 13.72 -14.78 -71.85
N GLU A 266 13.66 -13.62 -72.51
CA GLU A 266 12.50 -13.17 -73.28
C GLU A 266 12.95 -12.80 -74.70
N GLY A 267 12.40 -13.50 -75.70
CA GLY A 267 12.83 -13.37 -77.09
C GLY A 267 14.32 -13.74 -77.27
N SER A 268 15.10 -12.81 -77.83
CA SER A 268 16.55 -12.94 -78.03
C SER A 268 17.40 -12.40 -76.88
N ASN A 269 16.78 -11.86 -75.82
CA ASN A 269 17.48 -11.21 -74.71
C ASN A 269 17.56 -12.14 -73.50
N THR A 270 18.71 -12.14 -72.84
CA THR A 270 18.93 -12.85 -71.56
C THR A 270 19.27 -11.83 -70.48
N PHE A 271 18.51 -11.83 -69.39
CA PHE A 271 18.70 -10.93 -68.25
C PHE A 271 19.32 -11.70 -67.09
N THR A 272 20.47 -11.20 -66.64
CA THR A 272 21.29 -11.83 -65.61
C THR A 272 21.11 -11.23 -64.23
N THR A 273 20.45 -10.07 -64.12
CA THR A 273 20.10 -9.41 -62.84
C THR A 273 18.69 -8.83 -62.88
N VAL A 274 18.06 -8.70 -61.71
CA VAL A 274 16.72 -8.10 -61.56
C VAL A 274 16.70 -6.67 -62.13
N GLU A 275 17.77 -5.91 -61.95
CA GLU A 275 17.95 -4.58 -62.55
C GLU A 275 17.84 -4.58 -64.08
N GLN A 276 18.53 -5.51 -64.76
CA GLN A 276 18.49 -5.60 -66.23
C GLN A 276 17.08 -5.91 -66.74
N TYR A 277 16.35 -6.75 -66.02
CA TYR A 277 14.99 -7.13 -66.40
C TYR A 277 13.98 -6.00 -66.16
N ILE A 278 14.08 -5.26 -65.05
CA ILE A 278 13.24 -4.09 -64.78
C ILE A 278 13.45 -2.99 -65.83
N GLN A 279 14.70 -2.75 -66.23
CA GLN A 279 15.02 -1.79 -67.30
C GLN A 279 14.41 -2.21 -68.65
N HIS A 280 14.41 -3.51 -68.95
CA HIS A 280 13.78 -4.03 -70.16
C HIS A 280 12.27 -3.79 -70.16
N ILE A 281 11.56 -4.17 -69.10
CA ILE A 281 10.10 -3.98 -69.01
C ILE A 281 9.75 -2.49 -69.11
N ALA A 282 10.52 -1.61 -68.45
CA ALA A 282 10.33 -0.17 -68.55
C ALA A 282 10.54 0.38 -69.97
N SER A 283 11.39 -0.25 -70.79
CA SER A 283 11.63 0.16 -72.18
C SER A 283 10.51 -0.22 -73.16
N LEU A 284 9.56 -1.06 -72.75
CA LEU A 284 8.47 -1.52 -73.61
C LEU A 284 7.21 -0.63 -73.55
N ILE A 285 7.25 0.48 -72.81
CA ILE A 285 6.10 1.37 -72.60
C ILE A 285 6.34 2.70 -73.34
N GLU A 286 5.44 3.05 -74.27
CA GLU A 286 5.49 4.30 -75.04
C GLU A 286 5.34 5.54 -74.13
N GLY A 287 6.13 6.58 -74.38
CA GLY A 287 6.15 7.79 -73.56
C GLY A 287 6.94 7.68 -72.25
N ASN A 288 7.55 6.53 -71.97
CA ASN A 288 8.34 6.37 -70.77
C ASN A 288 9.63 7.21 -70.86
N VAL A 289 9.88 8.00 -69.83
CA VAL A 289 11.04 8.89 -69.75
C VAL A 289 12.11 8.22 -68.91
N ILE A 290 13.29 8.07 -69.48
CA ILE A 290 14.47 7.56 -68.79
C ILE A 290 15.50 8.66 -68.61
N TYR A 291 16.29 8.52 -67.54
CA TYR A 291 17.48 9.34 -67.32
C TYR A 291 18.70 8.47 -67.54
N LYS A 292 19.39 8.70 -68.67
CA LYS A 292 20.46 7.82 -69.14
C LYS A 292 21.70 8.65 -69.47
N ASN A 293 22.86 8.10 -69.14
CA ASN A 293 24.12 8.61 -69.63
C ASN A 293 24.30 8.19 -71.09
N THR A 294 24.26 9.16 -71.99
CA THR A 294 24.53 9.00 -73.43
C THR A 294 26.00 9.29 -73.77
N GLY A 295 26.78 9.78 -72.80
CA GLY A 295 28.20 10.05 -72.92
C GLY A 295 29.10 8.86 -72.59
N SER A 296 30.41 9.04 -72.77
CA SER A 296 31.41 8.04 -72.41
C SER A 296 31.68 8.03 -70.91
N VAL A 297 32.34 6.99 -70.39
CA VAL A 297 32.74 6.89 -68.98
C VAL A 297 33.63 8.07 -68.54
N ALA A 298 34.44 8.62 -69.46
CA ALA A 298 35.33 9.75 -69.19
C ALA A 298 34.64 11.12 -69.28
N ALA A 299 33.47 11.20 -69.91
CA ALA A 299 32.70 12.42 -70.10
C ALA A 299 31.20 12.08 -70.10
N PRO A 300 30.60 11.87 -68.91
CA PRO A 300 29.20 11.48 -68.82
C PRO A 300 28.30 12.63 -69.26
N VAL A 301 27.37 12.33 -70.17
CA VAL A 301 26.34 13.25 -70.64
C VAL A 301 25.02 12.66 -70.22
N TRP A 302 24.41 13.23 -69.19
CA TRP A 302 23.17 12.72 -68.63
C TRP A 302 21.98 13.48 -69.21
N GLU A 303 21.10 12.77 -69.91
CA GLU A 303 19.98 13.35 -70.62
C GLU A 303 18.67 12.66 -70.23
N PHE A 304 17.59 13.45 -70.20
CA PHE A 304 16.24 12.90 -70.21
C PHE A 304 15.89 12.52 -71.63
N GLN A 305 15.56 11.24 -71.84
CA GLN A 305 15.10 10.74 -73.12
C GLN A 305 13.74 10.08 -72.96
N TYR A 306 12.84 10.27 -73.92
CA TYR A 306 11.57 9.55 -73.97
C TYR A 306 11.60 8.50 -75.09
N TRP A 307 10.94 7.36 -74.87
CA TRP A 307 10.74 6.34 -75.89
C TRP A 307 9.64 6.77 -76.85
N ASP A 308 9.97 6.94 -78.14
CA ASP A 308 9.01 7.37 -79.17
C ASP A 308 8.28 6.21 -79.88
N GLY A 309 8.40 4.99 -79.35
CA GLY A 309 7.87 3.76 -79.96
C GLY A 309 8.91 3.01 -80.81
N THR A 310 10.00 3.67 -81.22
CA THR A 310 11.08 3.06 -82.03
C THR A 310 12.48 3.31 -81.50
N GLN A 311 12.73 4.49 -80.93
CA GLN A 311 14.02 4.89 -80.37
C GLN A 311 13.85 5.88 -79.21
N TYR A 312 14.90 6.07 -78.41
CA TYR A 312 14.94 7.12 -77.39
C TYR A 312 15.31 8.46 -78.03
N LYS A 313 14.52 9.51 -77.74
CA LYS A 313 14.76 10.89 -78.17
C LYS A 313 15.03 11.82 -76.98
N THR A 314 16.04 12.66 -77.08
CA THR A 314 16.43 13.63 -76.04
C THR A 314 15.41 14.76 -75.93
N ILE A 315 15.03 15.10 -74.69
CA ILE A 315 14.14 16.22 -74.38
C ILE A 315 14.98 17.49 -74.19
N LEU A 316 14.81 18.49 -75.08
CA LEU A 316 15.47 19.78 -75.00
C LEU A 316 14.58 20.79 -74.26
N LEU A 317 14.89 21.08 -72.99
CA LEU A 317 14.09 22.03 -72.18
C LEU A 317 14.19 23.50 -72.66
N SER A 318 15.19 23.85 -73.45
CA SER A 318 15.39 25.20 -74.02
C SER A 318 14.26 25.62 -74.97
N ASP A 319 13.67 24.66 -75.67
CA ASP A 319 12.71 24.95 -76.75
C ASP A 319 11.32 25.29 -76.21
N LEU A 320 11.03 24.97 -74.94
CA LEU A 320 9.77 25.27 -74.27
C LEU A 320 9.65 26.72 -73.78
N ILE A 321 10.78 27.43 -73.57
CA ILE A 321 10.80 28.76 -72.95
C ILE A 321 10.85 29.87 -74.00
N GLY A 322 11.57 29.68 -75.11
CA GLY A 322 11.80 30.73 -76.11
C GLY A 322 10.58 31.16 -76.95
N ALA A 323 9.49 30.39 -76.93
CA ALA A 323 8.31 30.64 -77.77
C ALA A 323 7.24 31.56 -77.13
N SER A 324 7.35 31.90 -75.83
CA SER A 324 6.26 32.53 -75.07
C SER A 324 6.58 33.90 -74.45
N GLU A 325 7.73 34.51 -74.77
CA GLU A 325 8.09 35.85 -74.27
C GLU A 325 7.73 36.96 -75.29
N SER A 326 7.15 38.07 -74.82
CA SER A 326 6.85 39.25 -75.64
C SER A 326 8.13 40.02 -76.01
N LYS A 327 8.18 40.59 -77.23
CA LYS A 327 9.43 41.12 -77.83
C LYS A 327 9.49 42.65 -77.95
N THR A 328 8.69 43.39 -77.19
CA THR A 328 8.62 44.86 -77.26
C THR A 328 9.87 45.53 -76.69
N THR A 329 10.19 46.76 -77.12
CA THR A 329 11.35 47.49 -76.58
C THR A 329 11.22 49.01 -76.71
N PHE A 330 12.16 49.75 -76.10
CA PHE A 330 12.28 51.20 -76.21
C PHE A 330 13.55 51.57 -76.97
N VAL A 331 13.46 52.59 -77.82
CA VAL A 331 14.60 53.18 -78.51
C VAL A 331 14.65 54.69 -78.27
N GLN A 332 15.85 55.26 -78.35
CA GLN A 332 16.09 56.68 -78.08
C GLN A 332 16.91 57.29 -79.22
N THR A 333 16.81 58.61 -79.38
CA THR A 333 17.74 59.38 -80.22
C THR A 333 19.12 59.43 -79.60
N THR A 334 20.16 59.69 -80.40
CA THR A 334 21.57 59.71 -79.94
C THR A 334 21.82 60.73 -78.83
N ASP A 335 21.14 61.89 -78.89
CA ASP A 335 21.20 62.94 -77.87
C ASP A 335 20.34 62.64 -76.63
N LYS A 336 19.62 61.52 -76.64
CA LYS A 336 18.65 61.07 -75.62
C LYS A 336 17.51 62.07 -75.36
N SER A 337 17.28 63.02 -76.26
CA SER A 337 16.22 64.02 -76.12
C SER A 337 14.83 63.46 -76.42
N LYS A 338 14.73 62.37 -77.18
CA LYS A 338 13.48 61.73 -77.57
C LYS A 338 13.51 60.23 -77.31
N GLN A 339 12.38 59.69 -76.84
CA GLN A 339 12.19 58.26 -76.61
C GLN A 339 10.97 57.76 -77.36
N TYR A 340 11.08 56.55 -77.92
CA TYR A 340 10.02 55.89 -78.67
C TYR A 340 9.81 54.47 -78.16
N TYR A 341 8.54 54.08 -78.03
CA TYR A 341 8.13 52.70 -77.78
C TYR A 341 7.93 51.97 -79.11
N ILE A 342 8.53 50.78 -79.22
CA ILE A 342 8.46 49.90 -80.39
C ILE A 342 7.58 48.71 -80.04
N SER A 343 6.40 48.66 -80.65
CA SER A 343 5.46 47.57 -80.45
C SER A 343 5.80 46.35 -81.32
N GLU A 344 5.23 45.20 -80.98
CA GLU A 344 5.39 43.98 -81.78
C GLU A 344 4.87 44.14 -83.21
N ALA A 345 3.86 44.99 -83.43
CA ALA A 345 3.36 45.29 -84.77
C ALA A 345 4.43 45.93 -85.66
N TYR A 346 5.27 46.82 -85.10
CA TYR A 346 6.39 47.39 -85.83
C TYR A 346 7.46 46.33 -86.11
N LEU A 347 7.79 45.49 -85.12
CA LEU A 347 8.82 44.45 -85.26
C LEU A 347 8.42 43.40 -86.30
N VAL A 348 7.17 42.94 -86.27
CA VAL A 348 6.64 41.99 -87.26
C VAL A 348 6.67 42.58 -88.67
N ALA A 349 6.29 43.85 -88.83
CA ALA A 349 6.34 44.53 -90.13
C ALA A 349 7.77 44.74 -90.66
N ASN A 350 8.79 44.65 -89.79
CA ASN A 350 10.20 44.87 -90.13
C ASN A 350 11.07 43.63 -89.85
N ASN A 351 10.52 42.42 -90.03
CA ASN A 351 11.25 41.14 -89.92
C ASN A 351 11.99 40.94 -88.58
N GLN A 352 11.39 41.40 -87.47
CA GLN A 352 11.96 41.36 -86.12
C GLN A 352 13.26 42.17 -85.97
N VAL A 353 13.54 43.08 -86.90
CA VAL A 353 14.72 43.94 -86.86
C VAL A 353 14.38 45.23 -86.14
N LEU A 354 15.22 45.59 -85.17
CA LEU A 354 15.11 46.86 -84.47
C LEU A 354 15.52 48.04 -85.37
N PRO A 355 14.85 49.20 -85.24
CA PRO A 355 15.22 50.39 -85.97
C PRO A 355 16.62 50.83 -85.55
N THR A 356 17.47 51.12 -86.53
CA THR A 356 18.83 51.61 -86.26
C THR A 356 18.79 53.03 -85.71
N GLU A 357 19.83 53.41 -84.98
CA GLU A 357 19.91 54.74 -84.35
C GLU A 357 19.78 55.90 -85.36
N GLN A 358 20.28 55.71 -86.58
CA GLN A 358 20.12 56.66 -87.69
C GLN A 358 18.65 56.80 -88.14
N VAL A 359 17.88 55.70 -88.13
CA VAL A 359 16.45 55.71 -88.45
C VAL A 359 15.66 56.40 -87.34
N VAL A 360 15.99 56.12 -86.06
CA VAL A 360 15.33 56.73 -84.90
C VAL A 360 15.56 58.25 -84.85
N ASN A 361 16.77 58.72 -85.16
CA ASN A 361 17.09 60.15 -85.22
C ASN A 361 16.33 60.90 -86.33
N GLY A 362 15.95 60.21 -87.39
CA GLY A 362 15.18 60.78 -88.50
C GLY A 362 13.67 60.91 -88.24
N TRP A 363 13.16 60.38 -87.13
CA TRP A 363 11.72 60.38 -86.85
C TRP A 363 11.18 61.73 -86.39
N ASN A 364 10.08 62.14 -87.01
CA ASN A 364 9.31 63.29 -86.58
C ASN A 364 8.18 62.84 -85.63
N PRO A 365 8.12 63.32 -84.38
CA PRO A 365 7.07 63.00 -83.42
C PRO A 365 5.64 63.21 -83.92
N THR A 366 5.41 64.10 -84.89
CA THR A 366 4.08 64.36 -85.45
C THR A 366 3.71 63.44 -86.62
N SER A 367 4.62 62.56 -87.07
CA SER A 367 4.38 61.61 -88.15
C SER A 367 5.27 60.36 -87.97
N LEU A 368 4.79 59.38 -87.20
CA LEU A 368 5.54 58.18 -86.85
C LEU A 368 5.10 56.95 -87.68
N PRO A 369 6.01 55.97 -87.90
CA PRO A 369 5.64 54.69 -88.48
C PRO A 369 4.60 53.95 -87.64
N SER A 370 3.77 53.13 -88.29
CA SER A 370 2.78 52.30 -87.59
C SER A 370 3.44 51.39 -86.56
N GLY A 371 2.91 51.37 -85.34
CA GLY A 371 3.47 50.58 -84.23
C GLY A 371 4.65 51.24 -83.49
N VAL A 372 5.00 52.49 -83.83
CA VAL A 372 5.96 53.33 -83.08
C VAL A 372 5.22 54.46 -82.36
N TYR A 373 5.53 54.69 -81.09
CA TYR A 373 4.88 55.72 -80.28
C TYR A 373 5.92 56.63 -79.63
N TYR A 374 5.82 57.95 -79.85
CA TYR A 374 6.66 58.93 -79.19
C TYR A 374 6.21 59.15 -77.74
N LEU A 375 7.18 59.16 -76.82
CA LEU A 375 6.95 59.37 -75.40
C LEU A 375 7.53 60.73 -75.00
N ASP A 376 6.66 61.74 -74.89
CA ASP A 376 7.01 63.08 -74.39
C ASP A 376 6.88 63.14 -72.86
N VAL A 377 7.84 62.53 -72.17
CA VAL A 377 7.84 62.47 -70.71
C VAL A 377 7.92 63.88 -70.07
N PRO A 378 8.81 64.80 -70.52
CA PRO A 378 8.89 66.14 -69.93
C PRO A 378 7.62 66.97 -70.11
N ASN A 379 7.02 66.97 -71.30
CA ASN A 379 5.80 67.75 -71.55
C ASN A 379 4.59 67.15 -70.82
N GLY A 380 4.50 65.83 -70.70
CA GLY A 380 3.48 65.17 -69.87
C GLY A 380 3.55 65.58 -68.39
N VAL A 381 4.77 65.64 -67.83
CA VAL A 381 5.00 66.12 -66.45
C VAL A 381 4.64 67.62 -66.33
N VAL A 382 5.10 68.46 -67.26
CA VAL A 382 4.81 69.91 -67.25
C VAL A 382 3.32 70.20 -67.40
N HIS A 383 2.62 69.50 -68.30
CA HIS A 383 1.19 69.63 -68.51
C HIS A 383 0.40 69.25 -67.25
N ASN A 384 0.76 68.14 -66.59
CA ASN A 384 0.12 67.70 -65.35
C ASN A 384 0.32 68.71 -64.21
N PHE A 385 1.55 69.20 -64.01
CA PHE A 385 1.82 70.23 -63.00
C PHE A 385 1.09 71.54 -63.29
N ASN A 386 1.09 71.99 -64.54
CA ASN A 386 0.39 73.21 -64.94
C ASN A 386 -1.13 73.10 -64.77
N THR A 387 -1.69 71.91 -65.00
CA THR A 387 -3.12 71.65 -64.79
C THR A 387 -3.48 71.69 -63.31
N ILE A 388 -2.67 71.06 -62.45
CA ILE A 388 -2.90 71.01 -60.99
C ILE A 388 -2.81 72.41 -60.37
N VAL A 389 -1.77 73.19 -60.70
CA VAL A 389 -1.55 74.51 -60.10
C VAL A 389 -2.63 75.52 -60.51
N ASN A 390 -3.14 75.44 -61.74
CA ASN A 390 -4.16 76.35 -62.26
C ASN A 390 -5.60 75.86 -62.06
N SER A 391 -5.81 74.69 -61.44
CA SER A 391 -7.16 74.20 -61.16
C SER A 391 -7.80 74.98 -60.01
N PRO A 392 -9.10 75.31 -60.09
CA PRO A 392 -9.81 75.92 -58.97
C PRO A 392 -9.89 74.95 -57.80
N VAL A 393 -9.78 75.49 -56.58
CA VAL A 393 -9.89 74.71 -55.35
C VAL A 393 -10.87 75.39 -54.38
N THR A 394 -11.74 74.59 -53.78
CA THR A 394 -12.63 75.04 -52.71
C THR A 394 -12.09 74.54 -51.38
N VAL A 395 -11.76 75.45 -50.48
CA VAL A 395 -11.34 75.10 -49.12
C VAL A 395 -12.20 75.89 -48.15
N ASN A 396 -12.83 75.21 -47.18
CA ASN A 396 -13.69 75.83 -46.17
C ASN A 396 -14.80 76.73 -46.77
N SER A 397 -15.44 76.27 -47.85
CA SER A 397 -16.52 76.99 -48.56
C SER A 397 -16.09 78.29 -49.24
N VAL A 398 -14.79 78.59 -49.30
CA VAL A 398 -14.22 79.69 -50.09
C VAL A 398 -13.64 79.12 -51.38
N ASN A 399 -14.05 79.67 -52.52
CA ASN A 399 -13.58 79.25 -53.83
C ASN A 399 -12.37 80.09 -54.24
N TYR A 400 -11.23 79.44 -54.44
CA TYR A 400 -10.04 80.04 -55.02
C TYR A 400 -9.99 79.68 -56.50
N THR A 401 -9.77 80.69 -57.35
CA THR A 401 -9.76 80.49 -58.81
C THR A 401 -8.62 79.60 -59.29
N THR A 402 -7.55 79.46 -58.49
CA THR A 402 -6.43 78.53 -58.71
C THR A 402 -5.89 78.04 -57.36
N LEU A 403 -5.27 76.85 -57.32
CA LEU A 403 -4.53 76.36 -56.15
C LEU A 403 -3.42 77.32 -55.71
N GLU A 404 -2.78 77.99 -56.67
CA GLU A 404 -1.77 79.01 -56.39
C GLU A 404 -2.32 80.16 -55.52
N LYS A 405 -3.53 80.67 -55.81
CA LYS A 405 -4.15 81.71 -54.99
C LYS A 405 -4.48 81.24 -53.58
N TYR A 406 -4.88 79.97 -53.41
CA TYR A 406 -5.09 79.41 -52.08
C TYR A 406 -3.78 79.39 -51.29
N ILE A 407 -2.70 78.85 -51.87
CA ILE A 407 -1.40 78.74 -51.21
C ILE A 407 -0.86 80.12 -50.78
N GLN A 408 -0.99 81.15 -51.63
CA GLN A 408 -0.59 82.52 -51.31
C GLN A 408 -1.38 83.13 -50.14
N GLU A 409 -2.62 82.70 -49.92
CA GLU A 409 -3.48 83.22 -48.86
C GLU A 409 -3.22 82.54 -47.50
N VAL A 410 -2.87 81.24 -47.50
CA VAL A 410 -2.52 80.51 -46.26
C VAL A 410 -1.13 80.91 -45.75
N THR A 411 -0.21 81.33 -46.61
CA THR A 411 1.14 81.78 -46.20
C THR A 411 1.22 83.24 -45.77
N LYS A 412 0.19 84.07 -45.99
CA LYS A 412 0.15 85.47 -45.53
C LYS A 412 -0.39 85.67 -44.11
N ASN A 413 -0.93 84.63 -43.45
CA ASN A 413 -1.55 84.73 -42.13
C ASN A 413 -0.77 83.99 -41.02
N LEU A 414 0.43 84.45 -40.66
CA LEU A 414 1.13 83.98 -39.45
C LEU A 414 0.54 84.69 -38.20
N GLN A 415 -0.35 84.02 -37.46
CA GLN A 415 -0.97 84.54 -36.23
C GLN A 415 -0.22 84.09 -34.95
N ASP A 416 -0.43 84.84 -33.86
CA ASP A 416 0.12 84.62 -32.52
C ASP A 416 -0.30 83.24 -31.97
N GLY A 417 0.63 82.49 -31.35
CA GLY A 417 0.35 81.14 -30.81
C GLY A 417 0.77 79.93 -31.68
N MET A 418 1.46 80.13 -32.80
CA MET A 418 2.11 79.03 -33.55
C MET A 418 3.09 78.27 -32.65
N THR A 419 3.05 76.93 -32.65
CA THR A 419 3.92 76.08 -31.81
C THR A 419 4.92 75.30 -32.65
N LYS A 420 6.18 75.19 -32.19
CA LYS A 420 7.19 74.29 -32.74
C LYS A 420 7.72 73.34 -31.66
N ILE A 421 8.16 72.16 -32.07
CA ILE A 421 8.77 71.14 -31.21
C ILE A 421 10.27 71.14 -31.46
N ILE A 422 11.06 71.11 -30.39
CA ILE A 422 12.52 71.16 -30.46
C ILE A 422 13.12 70.20 -29.45
N TYR A 423 14.22 69.58 -29.85
CA TYR A 423 15.04 68.75 -28.98
C TYR A 423 16.14 69.61 -28.35
N ASP A 424 16.20 69.66 -27.02
CA ASP A 424 17.27 70.34 -26.28
C ASP A 424 18.41 69.34 -25.98
N GLY A 425 19.51 69.46 -26.71
CA GLY A 425 20.68 68.59 -26.56
C GLY A 425 21.46 68.77 -25.25
N THR A 426 21.15 69.78 -24.43
CA THR A 426 21.83 70.05 -23.14
C THR A 426 21.15 69.31 -21.98
N THR A 427 19.82 69.23 -22.00
CA THR A 427 19.00 68.56 -20.97
C THR A 427 18.54 67.16 -21.41
N GLY A 428 18.54 66.88 -22.72
CA GLY A 428 18.09 65.61 -23.30
C GLY A 428 16.57 65.52 -23.53
N ASP A 429 15.83 66.60 -23.26
CA ASP A 429 14.37 66.64 -23.33
C ASP A 429 13.84 67.22 -24.68
N VAL A 430 12.60 66.88 -25.02
CA VAL A 430 11.85 67.50 -26.12
C VAL A 430 10.90 68.56 -25.54
N VAL A 431 11.05 69.82 -25.97
CA VAL A 431 10.26 70.96 -25.46
C VAL A 431 9.42 71.61 -26.56
N PHE A 432 8.26 72.12 -26.17
CA PHE A 432 7.37 72.90 -27.05
C PHE A 432 7.65 74.38 -26.85
N GLN A 433 7.78 75.14 -27.94
CA GLN A 433 7.87 76.59 -27.90
C GLN A 433 6.76 77.25 -28.73
N THR A 434 6.22 78.37 -28.28
CA THR A 434 5.25 79.19 -29.01
C THR A 434 5.85 80.49 -29.48
N TRP A 435 5.48 80.94 -30.68
CA TRP A 435 5.88 82.24 -31.19
C TRP A 435 5.16 83.36 -30.45
N ASN A 436 5.91 84.28 -29.84
CA ASN A 436 5.41 85.47 -29.18
C ASN A 436 5.56 86.68 -30.10
N GLN A 437 4.44 87.22 -30.59
CA GLN A 437 4.48 88.36 -31.51
C GLN A 437 4.98 89.67 -30.88
N THR A 438 4.91 89.83 -29.56
CA THR A 438 5.35 91.07 -28.88
C THR A 438 6.87 91.16 -28.78
N THR A 439 7.54 90.03 -28.57
CA THR A 439 9.00 89.97 -28.42
C THR A 439 9.72 89.48 -29.68
N SER A 440 8.99 88.98 -30.68
CA SER A 440 9.53 88.33 -31.89
C SER A 440 10.51 87.18 -31.56
N GLN A 441 10.19 86.40 -30.53
CA GLN A 441 10.99 85.25 -30.06
C GLN A 441 10.08 84.03 -29.82
N TRP A 442 10.72 82.86 -29.65
CA TRP A 442 10.04 81.61 -29.29
C TRP A 442 10.13 81.38 -27.78
N ASP A 443 9.01 81.38 -27.07
CA ASP A 443 8.93 81.16 -25.63
C ASP A 443 8.62 79.68 -25.32
N THR A 444 9.22 79.11 -24.26
CA THR A 444 8.99 77.71 -23.86
C THR A 444 7.68 77.55 -23.11
N VAL A 445 6.90 76.54 -23.47
CA VAL A 445 5.60 76.24 -22.86
C VAL A 445 5.78 75.38 -21.60
N ASP A 446 5.22 75.81 -20.47
CA ASP A 446 5.23 75.04 -19.21
C ASP A 446 4.37 73.77 -19.33
N ASN A 447 5.01 72.61 -19.13
CA ASN A 447 4.41 71.29 -19.33
C ASN A 447 4.21 70.49 -18.03
N THR A 448 4.15 71.16 -16.87
CA THR A 448 3.94 70.53 -15.55
C THR A 448 2.70 69.61 -15.50
N LYS A 449 1.64 69.89 -16.27
CA LYS A 449 0.44 69.03 -16.35
C LYS A 449 0.64 67.71 -17.10
N PHE A 450 1.51 67.66 -18.11
CA PHE A 450 1.77 66.43 -18.88
C PHE A 450 2.69 65.48 -18.09
N LYS A 451 3.59 66.03 -17.26
CA LYS A 451 4.37 65.26 -16.28
C LYS A 451 3.45 64.54 -15.26
N THR A 452 2.31 65.14 -14.91
CA THR A 452 1.28 64.51 -14.06
C THR A 452 0.50 63.41 -14.78
N ILE A 453 0.23 63.56 -16.08
CA ILE A 453 -0.46 62.55 -16.90
C ILE A 453 0.43 61.33 -17.17
N VAL A 454 1.73 61.55 -17.41
CA VAL A 454 2.71 60.46 -17.60
C VAL A 454 2.89 59.67 -16.31
N LYS A 455 2.97 60.32 -15.14
CA LYS A 455 2.97 59.64 -13.83
C LYS A 455 1.66 58.89 -13.52
N ALA A 456 0.53 59.38 -14.02
CA ALA A 456 -0.76 58.67 -13.93
C ALA A 456 -0.84 57.44 -14.87
N SER A 457 0.12 57.27 -15.78
CA SER A 457 0.20 56.16 -16.74
C SER A 457 1.29 55.13 -16.41
N GLU A 458 2.01 55.29 -15.28
CA GLU A 458 2.86 54.25 -14.70
C GLU A 458 1.97 53.18 -14.03
N SER A 459 2.34 51.89 -14.11
CA SER A 459 1.49 50.81 -13.61
C SER A 459 1.28 50.88 -12.09
N GLN A 460 0.02 50.98 -11.65
CA GLN A 460 -0.44 50.89 -10.26
C GLN A 460 -1.07 49.51 -9.98
N THR A 461 -0.37 48.42 -10.30
CA THR A 461 -0.95 47.08 -10.14
C THR A 461 -0.99 46.64 -8.68
N GLN A 462 -2.20 46.45 -8.17
CA GLN A 462 -2.53 45.57 -7.03
C GLN A 462 -2.72 44.13 -7.51
N VAL A 463 -2.29 43.16 -6.68
CA VAL A 463 -2.47 41.72 -6.92
C VAL A 463 -3.73 41.22 -6.21
N GLY A 464 -4.60 40.53 -6.95
CA GLY A 464 -5.76 39.82 -6.40
C GLY A 464 -6.30 38.75 -7.36
N LYS A 465 -6.80 37.62 -6.82
CA LYS A 465 -7.40 36.52 -7.58
C LYS A 465 -8.94 36.55 -7.48
N SER A 466 -9.62 36.46 -8.62
CA SER A 466 -11.09 36.48 -8.74
C SER A 466 -11.68 35.08 -8.92
N VAL A 467 -12.87 34.83 -8.37
CA VAL A 467 -13.75 33.71 -8.74
C VAL A 467 -15.04 34.25 -9.36
N ALA A 468 -15.40 33.71 -10.53
CA ALA A 468 -16.69 33.91 -11.21
C ALA A 468 -17.06 35.34 -11.64
N ASN A 469 -16.09 36.13 -12.15
CA ASN A 469 -16.37 37.37 -12.89
C ASN A 469 -17.14 38.48 -12.12
N ALA A 470 -17.19 38.41 -10.78
CA ALA A 470 -17.70 39.50 -9.94
C ALA A 470 -16.56 40.41 -9.44
N ALA A 471 -16.85 41.70 -9.27
CA ALA A 471 -15.90 42.71 -8.81
C ALA A 471 -15.34 42.39 -7.40
N TYR A 472 -14.06 42.67 -7.19
CA TYR A 472 -13.34 42.42 -5.93
C TYR A 472 -13.88 43.29 -4.79
N THR A 473 -14.34 42.66 -3.70
CA THR A 473 -14.75 43.36 -2.47
C THR A 473 -13.58 43.33 -1.48
N PRO A 474 -12.98 44.47 -1.11
CA PRO A 474 -11.90 44.52 -0.14
C PRO A 474 -12.35 43.96 1.23
N VAL A 475 -11.56 43.07 1.81
CA VAL A 475 -11.81 42.55 3.17
C VAL A 475 -11.28 43.58 4.17
N LEU A 476 -12.19 44.39 4.73
CA LEU A 476 -11.89 45.49 5.65
C LEU A 476 -11.71 45.05 7.13
N VAL A 477 -11.65 43.75 7.41
CA VAL A 477 -11.65 43.21 8.78
C VAL A 477 -10.51 42.19 8.95
N ASP A 478 -9.77 42.28 10.07
CA ASP A 478 -8.70 41.34 10.43
C ASP A 478 -9.24 39.89 10.44
N SER A 479 -8.74 39.08 9.50
CA SER A 479 -9.25 37.74 9.21
C SER A 479 -8.46 36.62 9.89
N LYS A 480 -7.66 36.93 10.92
CA LYS A 480 -6.96 35.93 11.76
C LYS A 480 -7.88 34.94 12.49
N SER A 481 -9.21 35.08 12.41
CA SER A 481 -10.18 34.33 13.20
C SER A 481 -10.64 32.97 12.63
N ALA A 482 -10.03 32.42 11.57
CA ALA A 482 -10.56 31.19 10.95
C ALA A 482 -9.51 30.26 10.28
N GLU A 483 -8.44 29.86 10.97
CA GLU A 483 -7.50 28.81 10.48
C GLU A 483 -6.90 29.07 9.08
N LYS A 484 -6.79 30.33 8.66
CA LYS A 484 -6.29 30.75 7.35
C LYS A 484 -4.89 31.34 7.44
N ILE A 485 -4.05 31.01 6.48
CA ILE A 485 -2.78 31.68 6.18
C ILE A 485 -3.10 32.94 5.36
N VAL A 486 -2.80 34.12 5.93
CA VAL A 486 -3.01 35.41 5.30
C VAL A 486 -1.74 36.27 5.37
N TYR A 487 -1.42 37.02 4.30
CA TYR A 487 -0.37 38.03 4.29
C TYR A 487 -0.96 39.43 4.40
N GLU A 488 -0.50 40.21 5.38
CA GLU A 488 -0.87 41.61 5.55
C GLU A 488 0.04 42.52 4.70
N TYR A 489 -0.54 43.49 3.98
CA TYR A 489 0.22 44.52 3.28
C TYR A 489 -0.46 45.90 3.39
N ILE A 490 0.34 46.95 3.32
CA ILE A 490 -0.12 48.34 3.40
C ILE A 490 -0.17 48.89 1.96
N THR A 491 -1.31 49.46 1.56
CA THR A 491 -1.43 50.10 0.24
C THR A 491 -0.84 51.51 0.24
N GLU A 492 -0.29 51.95 -0.89
CA GLU A 492 0.43 53.23 -0.99
C GLU A 492 -0.44 54.48 -0.71
N ASN A 493 -1.78 54.36 -0.69
CA ASN A 493 -2.66 55.53 -0.60
C ASN A 493 -3.59 55.58 0.62
N ALA A 494 -3.45 54.68 1.60
CA ALA A 494 -4.15 54.80 2.87
C ALA A 494 -3.49 53.98 3.98
N GLN A 495 -3.59 54.46 5.24
CA GLN A 495 -3.28 53.74 6.48
C GLN A 495 -4.20 52.51 6.72
N VAL A 496 -4.66 51.86 5.65
CA VAL A 496 -5.57 50.71 5.66
C VAL A 496 -4.77 49.47 5.33
N LYS A 497 -4.75 48.52 6.27
CA LYS A 497 -4.15 47.19 6.12
C LYS A 497 -5.05 46.34 5.24
N ASN A 498 -4.50 45.80 4.16
CA ASN A 498 -5.16 44.79 3.33
C ASN A 498 -4.52 43.42 3.57
N TYR A 499 -5.25 42.36 3.19
CA TYR A 499 -4.82 40.98 3.40
C TYR A 499 -4.91 40.17 2.10
N ILE A 500 -3.91 39.33 1.83
CA ILE A 500 -3.90 38.30 0.80
C ILE A 500 -4.23 36.96 1.48
N ASP A 501 -5.34 36.32 1.11
CA ASP A 501 -5.73 35.00 1.62
C ASP A 501 -5.07 33.88 0.78
N LEU A 502 -3.87 33.47 1.19
CA LEU A 502 -3.16 32.35 0.55
C LEU A 502 -3.94 31.04 0.62
N THR A 503 -4.73 30.86 1.68
CA THR A 503 -5.51 29.63 1.87
C THR A 503 -6.55 29.49 0.77
N ALA A 504 -7.23 30.60 0.44
CA ALA A 504 -8.16 30.65 -0.69
C ALA A 504 -7.43 30.40 -2.03
N ASP A 505 -6.24 30.97 -2.22
CA ASP A 505 -5.47 30.81 -3.46
C ASP A 505 -4.96 29.38 -3.67
N ILE A 506 -4.44 28.74 -2.63
CA ILE A 506 -4.00 27.33 -2.64
C ILE A 506 -5.22 26.44 -2.88
N LYS A 507 -6.33 26.68 -2.18
CA LYS A 507 -7.58 25.93 -2.38
C LYS A 507 -8.05 26.02 -3.84
N TRP A 508 -8.06 27.21 -4.43
CA TRP A 508 -8.43 27.37 -5.83
C TRP A 508 -7.48 26.64 -6.76
N SER A 509 -6.17 26.67 -6.48
CA SER A 509 -5.15 26.01 -7.30
C SER A 509 -5.29 24.49 -7.25
N ILE A 510 -5.73 23.93 -6.12
CA ILE A 510 -6.08 22.51 -5.99
C ILE A 510 -7.40 22.20 -6.71
N ASP A 511 -8.44 23.03 -6.52
CA ASP A 511 -9.78 22.79 -7.09
C ASP A 511 -9.80 22.84 -8.62
N ASN A 512 -8.96 23.68 -9.21
CA ASN A 512 -8.91 23.91 -10.67
C ASN A 512 -7.72 23.21 -11.36
N ASN A 513 -6.93 22.41 -10.63
CA ASN A 513 -5.88 21.59 -11.21
C ASN A 513 -6.22 20.10 -11.08
N THR A 514 -6.72 19.53 -12.17
CA THR A 514 -7.15 18.12 -12.23
C THR A 514 -6.01 17.16 -11.91
N GLU A 515 -4.77 17.45 -12.32
CA GLU A 515 -3.61 16.60 -12.04
C GLU A 515 -3.26 16.59 -10.55
N VAL A 516 -3.24 17.75 -9.89
CA VAL A 516 -2.99 17.86 -8.45
C VAL A 516 -4.12 17.20 -7.66
N LYS A 517 -5.37 17.40 -8.08
CA LYS A 517 -6.54 16.74 -7.48
C LYS A 517 -6.46 15.22 -7.62
N ASN A 518 -6.06 14.73 -8.78
CA ASN A 518 -5.86 13.30 -9.02
C ASN A 518 -4.69 12.75 -8.21
N ALA A 519 -3.57 13.47 -8.09
CA ALA A 519 -2.43 13.06 -7.28
C ALA A 519 -2.79 12.98 -5.78
N ILE A 520 -3.46 13.99 -5.23
CA ILE A 520 -3.98 13.98 -3.86
C ILE A 520 -5.00 12.84 -3.68
N SER A 521 -5.93 12.69 -4.63
CA SER A 521 -6.91 11.60 -4.60
C SER A 521 -6.24 10.23 -4.68
N ASN A 522 -5.17 10.05 -5.45
CA ASN A 522 -4.44 8.79 -5.56
C ASN A 522 -3.73 8.45 -4.26
N ILE A 523 -3.11 9.44 -3.60
CA ILE A 523 -2.51 9.27 -2.26
C ILE A 523 -3.58 8.91 -1.23
N LEU A 524 -4.71 9.62 -1.23
CA LEU A 524 -5.81 9.36 -0.32
C LEU A 524 -6.53 8.04 -0.62
N SER A 525 -6.55 7.57 -1.87
CA SER A 525 -7.24 6.35 -2.31
C SER A 525 -6.35 5.12 -2.33
N ALA A 526 -5.09 5.21 -1.89
CA ALA A 526 -4.09 4.14 -1.97
C ALA A 526 -4.34 2.93 -1.03
N GLY A 527 -5.54 2.80 -0.46
CA GLY A 527 -5.88 1.70 0.43
C GLY A 527 -5.31 1.83 1.83
N GLY A 528 -6.11 1.50 2.85
CA GLY A 528 -5.65 1.47 4.25
C GLY A 528 -5.68 2.80 5.02
N ASN A 529 -6.21 3.88 4.45
CA ASN A 529 -6.36 5.15 5.16
C ASN A 529 -7.58 5.12 6.12
N VAL A 530 -7.38 5.58 7.36
CA VAL A 530 -8.43 5.76 8.36
C VAL A 530 -8.89 7.22 8.32
N TYR A 531 -10.18 7.44 8.10
CA TYR A 531 -10.80 8.76 8.04
C TYR A 531 -11.57 9.05 9.32
N PHE A 532 -11.70 10.32 9.66
CA PHE A 532 -12.49 10.80 10.80
C PHE A 532 -13.62 11.69 10.31
N THR A 533 -14.84 11.48 10.80
CA THR A 533 -15.98 12.36 10.52
C THR A 533 -16.35 13.19 11.75
N ARG A 534 -16.60 14.49 11.58
CA ARG A 534 -17.11 15.37 12.65
C ARG A 534 -18.64 15.47 12.64
N THR A 535 -19.28 15.04 11.56
CA THR A 535 -20.72 15.09 11.33
C THR A 535 -21.23 13.71 10.94
N ASP A 536 -22.53 13.46 11.09
CA ASP A 536 -23.13 12.20 10.68
C ASP A 536 -22.98 11.99 9.16
N ILE A 537 -22.72 10.76 8.76
CA ILE A 537 -22.82 10.29 7.37
C ILE A 537 -24.13 9.52 7.27
N ALA A 538 -25.06 10.04 6.48
CA ALA A 538 -26.37 9.42 6.30
C ALA A 538 -26.27 8.09 5.55
N ALA A 539 -27.17 7.16 5.87
CA ALA A 539 -27.34 5.94 5.09
C ALA A 539 -27.88 6.24 3.69
N GLY A 540 -27.52 5.42 2.70
CA GLY A 540 -28.17 5.38 1.38
C GLY A 540 -27.42 6.01 0.19
N THR A 541 -26.42 6.87 0.41
CA THR A 541 -25.63 7.46 -0.70
C THR A 541 -24.14 7.25 -0.45
N PRO A 542 -23.43 6.38 -1.20
CA PRO A 542 -23.91 5.53 -2.31
C PRO A 542 -24.90 4.42 -1.88
N SER A 543 -25.58 3.77 -2.84
CA SER A 543 -26.49 2.65 -2.55
C SER A 543 -25.78 1.55 -1.76
N GLY A 544 -26.33 1.17 -0.60
CA GLY A 544 -25.70 0.23 0.34
C GLY A 544 -24.87 0.87 1.46
N GLN A 545 -24.71 2.21 1.48
CA GLN A 545 -24.03 2.94 2.54
C GLN A 545 -24.81 2.86 3.87
N LEU A 546 -24.16 2.36 4.92
CA LEU A 546 -24.68 2.40 6.29
C LEU A 546 -24.45 3.77 6.95
N ALA A 547 -25.28 4.14 7.91
CA ALA A 547 -25.10 5.38 8.66
C ALA A 547 -23.84 5.31 9.54
N ILE A 548 -23.03 6.37 9.54
CA ILE A 548 -21.87 6.51 10.40
C ILE A 548 -22.08 7.75 11.30
N PRO A 549 -22.11 7.59 12.64
CA PRO A 549 -22.28 8.72 13.55
C PRO A 549 -21.14 9.74 13.46
N ALA A 550 -21.43 10.98 13.82
CA ALA A 550 -20.44 12.03 14.06
C ALA A 550 -19.37 11.56 15.05
N PHE A 551 -18.16 12.10 14.91
CA PHE A 551 -16.97 11.76 15.71
C PHE A 551 -16.53 10.30 15.60
N SER A 552 -16.81 9.63 14.48
CA SER A 552 -16.40 8.24 14.23
C SER A 552 -15.23 8.14 13.26
N PHE A 553 -14.43 7.08 13.41
CA PHE A 553 -13.47 6.65 12.40
C PHE A 553 -14.13 5.73 11.37
N TYR A 554 -13.74 5.82 10.11
CA TYR A 554 -14.25 4.97 9.03
C TYR A 554 -13.17 4.70 7.98
N THR A 555 -13.29 3.58 7.27
CA THR A 555 -12.49 3.25 6.08
C THR A 555 -13.35 3.35 4.83
N ILE A 556 -12.72 3.50 3.67
CA ILE A 556 -13.42 3.46 2.39
C ILE A 556 -13.05 2.16 1.70
N ASN A 557 -14.03 1.32 1.43
CA ASN A 557 -13.83 0.07 0.71
C ASN A 557 -13.39 0.37 -0.73
N GLU A 558 -12.23 -0.13 -1.13
CA GLU A 558 -11.63 0.18 -2.43
C GLU A 558 -12.50 -0.26 -3.62
N THR A 559 -13.26 -1.35 -3.44
CA THR A 559 -14.06 -1.97 -4.50
C THR A 559 -15.47 -1.39 -4.57
N THR A 560 -16.15 -1.27 -3.43
CA THR A 560 -17.56 -0.82 -3.38
C THR A 560 -17.70 0.69 -3.22
N LYS A 561 -16.62 1.39 -2.86
CA LYS A 561 -16.59 2.82 -2.50
C LYS A 561 -17.50 3.18 -1.31
N LEU A 562 -17.98 2.18 -0.57
CA LEU A 562 -18.76 2.38 0.65
C LEU A 562 -17.84 2.79 1.80
N LYS A 563 -18.33 3.69 2.64
CA LYS A 563 -17.69 4.06 3.90
C LYS A 563 -18.12 3.05 4.96
N GLU A 564 -17.16 2.41 5.58
CA GLU A 564 -17.39 1.39 6.60
C GLU A 564 -16.88 1.92 7.93
N ILE A 565 -17.75 1.97 8.95
CA ILE A 565 -17.34 2.43 10.28
C ILE A 565 -16.23 1.51 10.82
N VAL A 566 -15.18 2.11 11.36
CA VAL A 566 -14.16 1.36 12.09
C VAL A 566 -14.73 1.08 13.47
N ASP A 567 -15.34 -0.09 13.63
CA ASP A 567 -15.87 -0.53 14.92
C ASP A 567 -14.74 -1.04 15.82
N ILE A 568 -14.19 -0.13 16.62
CA ILE A 568 -13.20 -0.46 17.65
C ILE A 568 -13.74 -1.42 18.72
N SER A 569 -15.06 -1.48 18.91
CA SER A 569 -15.69 -2.38 19.88
C SER A 569 -15.51 -3.82 19.43
N GLN A 570 -15.73 -4.09 18.14
CA GLN A 570 -15.54 -5.43 17.58
C GLN A 570 -14.07 -5.86 17.61
N VAL A 571 -13.13 -4.93 17.38
CA VAL A 571 -11.68 -5.21 17.48
C VAL A 571 -11.30 -5.60 18.91
N VAL A 572 -11.79 -4.87 19.92
CA VAL A 572 -11.55 -5.18 21.33
C VAL A 572 -12.22 -6.50 21.73
N VAL A 573 -13.46 -6.74 21.29
CA VAL A 573 -14.17 -8.01 21.52
C VAL A 573 -13.43 -9.18 20.88
N ASN A 574 -12.93 -9.03 19.67
CA ASN A 574 -12.14 -10.06 18.99
C ASN A 574 -10.79 -10.29 19.70
N ALA A 575 -10.13 -9.22 20.16
CA ALA A 575 -8.90 -9.34 20.93
C ALA A 575 -9.12 -10.11 22.24
N ILE A 576 -10.21 -9.84 22.97
CA ILE A 576 -10.57 -10.56 24.20
C ILE A 576 -11.04 -11.99 23.89
N THR A 577 -11.79 -12.20 22.81
CA THR A 577 -12.31 -13.54 22.43
C THR A 577 -11.20 -14.46 21.95
N ASN A 578 -10.22 -13.92 21.22
CA ASN A 578 -9.07 -14.66 20.71
C ASN A 578 -7.89 -14.68 21.68
N ALA A 579 -7.98 -13.99 22.82
CA ALA A 579 -6.99 -14.08 23.87
C ALA A 579 -6.84 -15.52 24.37
N THR A 580 -5.60 -15.87 24.73
CA THR A 580 -5.28 -17.16 25.34
C THR A 580 -6.01 -17.35 26.67
N ALA A 581 -6.12 -18.59 27.14
CA ALA A 581 -6.74 -18.88 28.43
C ALA A 581 -6.07 -18.11 29.58
N GLU A 582 -4.74 -17.97 29.55
CA GLU A 582 -3.97 -17.21 30.53
C GLU A 582 -4.28 -15.71 30.47
N GLN A 583 -4.32 -15.11 29.28
CA GLN A 583 -4.65 -13.69 29.12
C GLN A 583 -6.08 -13.37 29.55
N LYS A 584 -7.04 -14.25 29.26
CA LYS A 584 -8.42 -14.10 29.75
C LYS A 584 -8.48 -14.17 31.26
N GLN A 585 -7.69 -15.05 31.88
CA GLN A 585 -7.59 -15.13 33.32
C GLN A 585 -6.93 -13.88 33.92
N ASP A 586 -5.89 -13.32 33.28
CA ASP A 586 -5.24 -12.10 33.75
C ASP A 586 -6.17 -10.88 33.64
N ILE A 587 -6.92 -10.76 32.53
CA ILE A 587 -7.99 -9.76 32.38
C ILE A 587 -9.05 -9.93 33.47
N LYS A 588 -9.50 -11.16 33.75
CA LYS A 588 -10.45 -11.46 34.84
C LYS A 588 -9.89 -11.05 36.21
N ASN A 589 -8.61 -11.33 36.46
CA ASN A 589 -7.93 -10.98 37.71
C ASN A 589 -7.77 -9.46 37.89
N GLN A 590 -7.43 -8.73 36.82
CA GLN A 590 -7.28 -7.28 36.86
C GLN A 590 -8.61 -6.54 36.98
N LEU A 591 -9.67 -7.05 36.34
CA LEU A 591 -11.00 -6.45 36.42
C LEU A 591 -11.67 -6.74 37.77
N GLY A 592 -11.43 -7.93 38.35
CA GLY A 592 -11.89 -8.32 39.67
C GLY A 592 -13.42 -8.43 39.82
N ASP A 593 -13.88 -9.26 40.76
CA ASP A 593 -15.29 -9.29 41.15
C ASP A 593 -15.55 -8.22 42.23
N THR A 594 -16.26 -7.14 41.88
CA THR A 594 -16.72 -6.17 42.89
C THR A 594 -18.09 -6.57 43.42
N TYR A 595 -18.14 -7.05 44.67
CA TYR A 595 -19.39 -7.43 45.33
C TYR A 595 -20.08 -6.21 45.95
N SER A 596 -21.37 -6.01 45.65
CA SER A 596 -22.24 -5.02 46.28
C SER A 596 -23.44 -5.69 46.93
N SER A 597 -24.02 -5.08 47.97
CA SER A 597 -25.26 -5.52 48.60
C SER A 597 -26.52 -5.29 47.73
N THR A 598 -26.34 -4.73 46.52
CA THR A 598 -27.45 -4.33 45.64
C THR A 598 -27.51 -5.13 44.33
N THR A 599 -26.46 -5.87 43.98
CA THR A 599 -26.37 -6.57 42.69
C THR A 599 -25.76 -7.96 42.86
N ILE A 600 -26.23 -8.89 42.03
CA ILE A 600 -25.61 -10.20 41.88
C ILE A 600 -24.52 -10.10 40.82
N VAL A 601 -23.40 -10.77 41.05
CA VAL A 601 -22.27 -10.81 40.12
C VAL A 601 -22.21 -12.19 39.50
N ASN A 602 -22.15 -12.27 38.17
CA ASN A 602 -21.84 -13.51 37.49
C ASN A 602 -20.34 -13.79 37.68
N THR A 603 -20.00 -14.92 38.28
CA THR A 603 -18.61 -15.32 38.56
C THR A 603 -17.82 -15.70 37.30
N GLY A 604 -18.51 -15.88 36.17
CA GLY A 604 -17.95 -16.40 34.93
C GLY A 604 -17.88 -17.93 34.89
N ASP A 605 -18.19 -18.60 35.99
CA ASP A 605 -18.15 -20.06 36.10
C ASP A 605 -19.52 -20.67 35.78
N THR A 606 -19.52 -21.91 35.31
CA THR A 606 -20.73 -22.66 34.95
C THR A 606 -20.82 -23.91 35.81
N TRP A 607 -21.98 -24.15 36.42
CA TRP A 607 -22.23 -25.32 37.22
C TRP A 607 -22.47 -26.56 36.34
N ILE A 608 -22.37 -27.75 36.92
CA ILE A 608 -22.47 -29.04 36.19
C ILE A 608 -23.80 -29.23 35.43
N ASP A 609 -24.82 -28.44 35.74
CA ASP A 609 -26.12 -28.44 35.08
C ASP A 609 -26.25 -27.41 33.94
N GLY A 610 -25.15 -26.73 33.58
CA GLY A 610 -25.10 -25.69 32.56
C GLY A 610 -25.57 -24.30 33.05
N GLY A 611 -26.01 -24.18 34.30
CA GLY A 611 -26.40 -22.90 34.90
C GLY A 611 -25.18 -22.03 35.21
N LYS A 612 -25.25 -20.74 34.89
CA LYS A 612 -24.20 -19.78 35.25
C LYS A 612 -24.20 -19.56 36.76
N ILE A 613 -23.01 -19.48 37.37
CA ILE A 613 -22.87 -19.29 38.80
C ILE A 613 -22.87 -17.80 39.13
N TYR A 614 -23.83 -17.40 39.94
CA TYR A 614 -23.95 -16.05 40.45
C TYR A 614 -23.61 -16.02 41.93
N LYS A 615 -23.08 -14.87 42.36
CA LYS A 615 -22.75 -14.59 43.75
C LYS A 615 -23.33 -13.26 44.17
N GLY A 616 -23.97 -13.22 45.33
CA GLY A 616 -24.62 -12.02 45.85
C GLY A 616 -24.46 -11.88 47.36
N VAL A 617 -24.59 -10.64 47.84
CA VAL A 617 -24.60 -10.31 49.28
C VAL A 617 -26.01 -9.92 49.67
N PHE A 618 -26.58 -10.62 50.65
CA PHE A 618 -27.95 -10.44 51.09
C PHE A 618 -28.02 -10.13 52.59
N ASN A 619 -28.94 -9.28 53.02
CA ASN A 619 -29.16 -9.03 54.44
C ASN A 619 -30.08 -10.10 55.03
N ALA A 620 -29.77 -10.58 56.23
CA ALA A 620 -30.58 -11.51 56.99
C ALA A 620 -30.41 -11.30 58.49
N THR A 621 -31.23 -11.96 59.29
CA THR A 621 -31.08 -12.01 60.76
C THR A 621 -31.00 -13.44 61.23
N VAL A 622 -30.20 -13.68 62.26
CA VAL A 622 -30.22 -14.94 63.03
C VAL A 622 -31.16 -14.73 64.21
N ALA A 623 -32.16 -15.58 64.36
CA ALA A 623 -33.18 -15.42 65.40
C ALA A 623 -32.62 -15.77 66.79
N LYS A 624 -33.01 -14.99 67.80
CA LYS A 624 -32.46 -15.09 69.16
C LYS A 624 -32.52 -16.50 69.75
N GLY A 625 -31.40 -17.00 70.24
CA GLY A 625 -31.29 -18.32 70.86
C GLY A 625 -31.53 -19.51 69.91
N THR A 626 -31.45 -19.30 68.59
CA THR A 626 -31.65 -20.35 67.58
C THR A 626 -30.51 -20.39 66.56
N ALA A 627 -30.48 -21.44 65.74
CA ALA A 627 -29.63 -21.54 64.56
C ALA A 627 -30.35 -21.08 63.27
N ASP A 628 -31.57 -20.54 63.41
CA ASP A 628 -32.43 -20.21 62.28
C ASP A 628 -32.05 -18.85 61.69
N VAL A 629 -31.87 -18.82 60.36
CA VAL A 629 -31.63 -17.60 59.60
C VAL A 629 -32.91 -17.20 58.88
N SER A 630 -33.26 -15.92 58.93
CA SER A 630 -34.40 -15.36 58.18
C SER A 630 -34.29 -15.69 56.70
N ALA A 631 -35.41 -15.97 56.04
CA ALA A 631 -35.44 -16.27 54.62
C ALA A 631 -34.80 -15.15 53.78
N ILE A 632 -34.06 -15.55 52.74
CA ILE A 632 -33.34 -14.64 51.84
C ILE A 632 -33.92 -14.78 50.45
N THR A 633 -34.29 -13.68 49.81
CA THR A 633 -34.68 -13.70 48.40
C THR A 633 -33.44 -13.55 47.53
N LEU A 634 -33.07 -14.62 46.84
CA LEU A 634 -31.99 -14.62 45.86
C LEU A 634 -32.45 -13.91 44.60
N SER A 635 -31.72 -12.85 44.22
CA SER A 635 -31.98 -12.15 42.98
C SER A 635 -31.55 -13.00 41.79
N VAL A 636 -32.33 -12.97 40.71
CA VAL A 636 -32.02 -13.65 39.45
C VAL A 636 -32.26 -12.69 38.28
N PRO A 637 -31.53 -12.84 37.15
CA PRO A 637 -31.83 -12.13 35.92
C PRO A 637 -33.27 -12.37 35.45
N ALA A 638 -33.85 -11.43 34.71
CA ALA A 638 -35.22 -11.54 34.23
C ALA A 638 -35.46 -12.84 33.43
N GLY A 639 -36.55 -13.55 33.74
CA GLY A 639 -36.92 -14.81 33.09
C GLY A 639 -36.11 -16.04 33.51
N LYS A 640 -35.34 -15.95 34.60
CA LYS A 640 -34.51 -17.04 35.12
C LYS A 640 -34.96 -17.48 36.52
N SER A 641 -34.52 -18.66 36.93
CA SER A 641 -34.80 -19.22 38.26
C SER A 641 -33.53 -19.66 38.97
N VAL A 642 -33.56 -19.72 40.30
CA VAL A 642 -32.44 -20.27 41.07
C VAL A 642 -32.38 -21.78 40.84
N GLY A 643 -31.18 -22.27 40.53
CA GLY A 643 -30.86 -23.70 40.48
C GLY A 643 -30.38 -24.19 41.85
N ASN A 644 -29.11 -24.56 41.93
CA ASN A 644 -28.50 -25.13 43.13
C ASN A 644 -27.69 -24.08 43.88
N VAL A 645 -27.76 -24.09 45.22
CA VAL A 645 -26.85 -23.31 46.07
C VAL A 645 -25.56 -24.10 46.24
N ILE A 646 -24.45 -23.42 45.96
CA ILE A 646 -23.09 -23.98 45.90
C ILE A 646 -22.32 -23.63 47.17
N GLY A 647 -22.54 -22.42 47.71
CA GLY A 647 -21.84 -21.96 48.89
C GLY A 647 -22.60 -20.88 49.64
N ILE A 648 -22.50 -20.90 50.98
CA ILE A 648 -23.07 -19.90 51.87
C ILE A 648 -22.01 -19.46 52.87
N LYS A 649 -21.80 -18.14 53.02
CA LYS A 649 -20.94 -17.56 54.06
C LYS A 649 -21.70 -16.48 54.80
N LEU A 650 -21.57 -16.46 56.12
CA LEU A 650 -22.22 -15.48 56.99
C LEU A 650 -21.17 -14.48 57.45
N LEU A 651 -21.48 -13.21 57.29
CA LEU A 651 -20.68 -12.07 57.72
C LEU A 651 -21.43 -11.27 58.77
N ASN A 652 -20.68 -10.64 59.68
CA ASN A 652 -21.23 -9.64 60.58
C ASN A 652 -21.72 -8.44 59.77
N ALA A 653 -22.96 -7.99 59.98
CA ALA A 653 -23.52 -6.90 59.19
C ALA A 653 -22.79 -5.56 59.38
N ALA A 654 -22.21 -5.32 60.56
CA ALA A 654 -21.49 -4.09 60.89
C ALA A 654 -20.02 -4.13 60.47
N THR A 655 -19.32 -5.25 60.74
CA THR A 655 -17.86 -5.34 60.50
C THR A 655 -17.48 -6.00 59.18
N ASN A 656 -18.43 -6.65 58.49
CA ASN A 656 -18.20 -7.52 57.33
C ASN A 656 -17.20 -8.67 57.57
N GLN A 657 -16.89 -8.98 58.83
CA GLN A 657 -16.02 -10.11 59.17
C GLN A 657 -16.79 -11.43 59.06
N LEU A 658 -16.08 -12.48 58.66
CA LEU A 658 -16.63 -13.83 58.56
C LEU A 658 -17.02 -14.35 59.94
N ILE A 659 -18.27 -14.80 60.07
CA ILE A 659 -18.81 -15.39 61.29
C ILE A 659 -18.86 -16.90 61.16
N ASN A 660 -19.37 -17.40 60.04
CA ASN A 660 -19.54 -18.84 59.83
C ASN A 660 -19.61 -19.19 58.33
N THR A 661 -19.21 -20.42 58.00
CA THR A 661 -19.30 -21.03 56.67
C THR A 661 -20.05 -22.35 56.67
N SER A 662 -20.37 -22.91 57.84
CA SER A 662 -21.06 -24.19 57.96
C SER A 662 -22.56 -23.99 58.07
N THR A 663 -23.30 -24.47 57.07
CA THR A 663 -24.75 -24.43 57.04
C THR A 663 -25.33 -25.83 56.87
N THR A 664 -26.55 -26.01 57.38
CA THR A 664 -27.35 -27.22 57.22
C THR A 664 -28.78 -26.85 56.86
N ASP A 665 -29.60 -27.84 56.49
CA ASP A 665 -31.00 -27.66 56.09
C ASP A 665 -31.16 -26.61 54.97
N VAL A 666 -30.22 -26.58 54.03
CA VAL A 666 -30.25 -25.65 52.90
C VAL A 666 -31.39 -26.04 51.96
N LEU A 667 -32.35 -25.14 51.81
CA LEU A 667 -33.52 -25.30 50.96
C LEU A 667 -33.73 -24.05 50.11
N VAL A 668 -33.97 -24.27 48.83
CA VAL A 668 -34.40 -23.23 47.88
C VAL A 668 -35.83 -23.53 47.47
N ASN A 669 -36.72 -22.56 47.65
CA ASN A 669 -38.07 -22.59 47.13
C ASN A 669 -38.29 -21.40 46.18
N VAL A 670 -38.36 -21.68 44.88
CA VAL A 670 -38.34 -20.69 43.81
C VAL A 670 -37.07 -19.82 43.90
N ASN A 671 -37.16 -18.66 44.54
CA ASN A 671 -36.04 -17.74 44.75
C ASN A 671 -35.74 -17.51 46.24
N ALA A 672 -36.51 -18.11 47.15
CA ALA A 672 -36.31 -17.98 48.58
C ALA A 672 -35.34 -19.06 49.07
N LEU A 673 -34.22 -18.62 49.65
CA LEU A 673 -33.23 -19.44 50.31
C LEU A 673 -33.48 -19.42 51.82
N THR A 674 -33.60 -20.61 52.39
CA THR A 674 -33.64 -20.84 53.84
C THR A 674 -32.57 -21.85 54.21
N PHE A 675 -31.91 -21.65 55.35
CA PHE A 675 -30.89 -22.56 55.88
C PHE A 675 -30.71 -22.32 57.38
N LYS A 676 -29.98 -23.22 58.03
CA LYS A 676 -29.59 -23.12 59.44
C LYS A 676 -28.08 -23.13 59.60
N ILE A 677 -27.61 -22.59 60.71
CA ILE A 677 -26.19 -22.57 61.09
C ILE A 677 -25.83 -23.93 61.69
N GLY A 678 -24.89 -24.68 61.09
CA GLY A 678 -24.59 -26.03 61.56
C GLY A 678 -23.92 -26.94 60.53
N VAL A 679 -23.73 -28.21 60.90
CA VAL A 679 -23.17 -29.25 60.02
C VAL A 679 -23.98 -30.54 60.19
N GLY A 680 -24.56 -31.04 59.10
CA GLY A 680 -25.46 -32.20 59.15
C GLY A 680 -26.59 -31.99 60.16
N ASN A 681 -26.78 -32.93 61.09
CA ASN A 681 -27.82 -32.82 62.13
C ASN A 681 -27.39 -32.00 63.36
N TRP A 682 -26.24 -31.31 63.32
CA TRP A 682 -25.75 -30.49 64.42
C TRP A 682 -26.02 -29.02 64.15
N TYR A 683 -26.75 -28.37 65.06
CA TYR A 683 -27.09 -26.95 64.98
C TYR A 683 -26.17 -26.13 65.88
N ALA A 684 -25.61 -25.05 65.33
CA ALA A 684 -24.69 -24.17 66.03
C ALA A 684 -25.38 -22.85 66.40
N LEU A 685 -25.31 -22.50 67.68
CA LEU A 685 -25.78 -21.22 68.21
C LEU A 685 -24.61 -20.23 68.21
N LEU A 686 -24.85 -19.02 67.71
CA LEU A 686 -23.87 -17.95 67.78
C LEU A 686 -23.97 -17.23 69.14
N PRO A 687 -22.85 -17.02 69.88
CA PRO A 687 -22.87 -16.42 71.22
C PRO A 687 -23.50 -15.03 71.28
N GLU A 688 -23.37 -14.25 70.21
CA GLU A 688 -23.90 -12.88 70.09
C GLU A 688 -25.43 -12.83 69.91
N VAL A 689 -26.08 -13.99 69.72
CA VAL A 689 -27.49 -14.14 69.34
C VAL A 689 -28.35 -14.61 70.52
N ILE A 690 -27.78 -14.74 71.73
CA ILE A 690 -28.51 -15.27 72.90
C ILE A 690 -29.45 -14.25 73.56
N THR A 691 -29.30 -12.95 73.27
CA THR A 691 -30.07 -11.87 73.93
C THR A 691 -31.04 -11.14 72.98
N GLN A 692 -30.77 -11.12 71.67
CA GLN A 692 -31.57 -10.47 70.64
C GLN A 692 -31.28 -11.07 69.26
N ASP A 693 -32.13 -10.76 68.28
CA ASP A 693 -31.87 -11.13 66.89
C ASP A 693 -30.61 -10.41 66.40
N PHE A 694 -29.81 -11.11 65.60
CA PHE A 694 -28.50 -10.63 65.19
C PHE A 694 -28.42 -10.45 63.68
N SER A 695 -28.14 -9.22 63.26
CA SER A 695 -28.06 -8.85 61.85
C SER A 695 -26.79 -9.40 61.22
N ILE A 696 -26.97 -10.10 60.10
CA ILE A 696 -25.89 -10.68 59.31
C ILE A 696 -26.02 -10.28 57.84
N LYS A 697 -24.90 -10.42 57.12
CA LYS A 697 -24.89 -10.48 55.66
C LYS A 697 -24.57 -11.89 55.23
N VAL A 698 -25.24 -12.36 54.19
CA VAL A 698 -25.05 -13.69 53.65
C VAL A 698 -24.50 -13.56 52.25
N ILE A 699 -23.30 -14.09 52.04
CA ILE A 699 -22.77 -14.32 50.70
C ILE A 699 -23.32 -15.67 50.26
N ALA A 700 -24.19 -15.65 49.26
CA ALA A 700 -24.70 -16.87 48.64
C ALA A 700 -24.13 -16.99 47.23
N GLU A 701 -23.66 -18.19 46.89
CA GLU A 701 -23.22 -18.59 45.57
C GLU A 701 -24.15 -19.68 45.05
N TYR A 702 -24.75 -19.47 43.88
CA TYR A 702 -25.81 -20.32 43.36
C TYR A 702 -25.86 -20.32 41.84
N SER A 703 -26.25 -21.46 41.25
CA SER A 703 -26.50 -21.55 39.82
C SER A 703 -27.83 -20.91 39.46
N VAL A 704 -27.91 -20.35 38.26
CA VAL A 704 -29.12 -19.75 37.68
C VAL A 704 -29.45 -20.45 36.36
N LYS A 705 -30.71 -20.86 36.20
CA LYS A 705 -31.23 -21.60 35.04
C LYS A 705 -32.21 -20.78 34.22
#